data_AF-A0A6S7HAU7-F1
#
_entry.id   AF-A0A6S7HAU7-F1
#
_cell.length_a   1.000
_cell.length_b   1.000
_cell.length_c   1.000
_cell.angle_alpha   90.00
_cell.angle_beta   90.00
_cell.angle_gamma   90.00
#
_symmetry.space_group_name_H-M   'P 1'
#
loop_
_entity.id
_entity.type
_entity.pdbx_description
1 polymer ?
#
loop_
_entity_poly.entity_id
_entity_poly.type
_entity_poly.pdbx_seq_one_letter_code
_entity_poly.pdbx_strand_id
1 'polypeptide(L)'
;MPPLDWGRIMSVDLRNLQENEQESEEIYRVITKGNFDPEAAQDSNKMEKLFLLSQMIMRIKATEASIASEEIERMAERYQDQVERLESEIRQFRKHSGGGEQSFIREIQVLEERNRDLEKAVGNNEKQLVEERRNNDELSGKFEQAERQNKELKREVERCKTDINDYHRQIEQHRDSLMTQHGGDTDLRSKLSEKNRDLNRYLDEIRSLSDANAELEEKLKDVRTDLRDSAIEMDRMTEEYTKLKTVLQQTDGIVEEMRKERDVLRAQVQDLRDQVASKTDNDDQILSAVNSKVEEWKMVIASKDEEIANYRQAIEDLRKQAAASQIDADKQIIVSLRRELQEKNEHVESLEKQLQDVSNEMKEITEQIENIKQQADKGLPSAFQQKQINELHSTLNREKLTAVVERNRVKLAEKAVSEKDKEVNELVTRLMQYERGEYGLSQAVQEIKDLKANLRLRDEKIEGLTAQVNQLGIALNDTETENEELRERLGLDPKEPLDTEAIKEKKLVKTQQTAALNRVLSKEIERLEEERLELKRKLRKQALHRGQRAVELGLTVEDLAVAELSDEGDRGELHVTKTRSEPALSSSKADQLNANNKRLKTEVEKHELESNNIKTELKKLKSQNKELKDENRQLEVGLREVFGQLRENPMLQSEAGEVFLRVPALEKLIAMFECRSATGQYDVHVELRANVEQLVGRNEELRHELQRARYESTNLVVIVDKKETRLRELEQEILDLREAGEGVIKIQPLVLPEGMSPSSTEVISCLNEYLTQAIQECSLKETMLTKLENELENFKRKFAVIIHQKGLLYQEYLEEKNTWEIRTEKTLEETNELKRLREQDGIRLLEYDRLLENLAADPETLKTRIGELTRKVTVLRVNEKSLARRYTAMQEVESSLRRENEKLKRDILDMEGSVMARVGYLERYKETAGYKMAVLQRSLDESCPVAEMEAVNREHNEVTAKYRDLLQRENVLVERSSKLESLQSDVSELQTEREHLLKELEAEKQKCHTLEQTLSDLLGKDGRTGTSDIRAEEINSISRKLATLEIKELNERQRANHAAKRYDQVRGMLQDIDGRNNELENRVEE
;
A
#
# COMPACT_ATOMS: atom_id res chain seq x y z
N MET A 1 -80.99 51.52 -27.46
CA MET A 1 -81.05 50.09 -27.09
C MET A 1 -81.66 49.32 -28.26
N PRO A 2 -81.18 48.12 -28.59
CA PRO A 2 -81.75 47.32 -29.67
C PRO A 2 -83.22 46.95 -29.37
N PRO A 3 -84.09 46.84 -30.39
CA PRO A 3 -85.46 46.35 -30.21
C PRO A 3 -85.45 44.90 -29.70
N LEU A 4 -86.47 44.49 -28.95
CA LEU A 4 -86.61 43.11 -28.47
C LEU A 4 -86.62 42.13 -29.66
N ASP A 5 -85.74 41.12 -29.62
CA ASP A 5 -85.72 40.04 -30.61
C ASP A 5 -86.85 39.03 -30.33
N TRP A 6 -88.03 39.31 -30.90
CA TRP A 6 -89.21 38.46 -30.77
C TRP A 6 -89.05 37.08 -31.39
N GLY A 7 -88.19 36.93 -32.41
CA GLY A 7 -87.91 35.63 -33.03
C GLY A 7 -87.26 34.68 -32.03
N ARG A 8 -86.26 35.20 -31.31
CA ARG A 8 -85.55 34.44 -30.29
C ARG A 8 -86.36 34.21 -29.03
N ILE A 9 -87.24 35.12 -28.61
CA ILE A 9 -88.15 34.93 -27.45
C ILE A 9 -89.20 33.84 -27.71
N MET A 10 -89.72 33.77 -28.93
CA MET A 10 -90.77 32.81 -29.27
C MET A 10 -90.24 31.40 -29.51
N SER A 11 -88.98 31.24 -29.92
CA SER A 11 -88.34 29.93 -30.16
C SER A 11 -87.93 29.20 -28.89
N VAL A 12 -87.98 29.85 -27.72
CA VAL A 12 -87.55 29.25 -26.46
C VAL A 12 -88.61 28.29 -25.90
N ASP A 13 -88.17 27.10 -25.54
CA ASP A 13 -88.95 26.15 -24.76
C ASP A 13 -88.79 26.42 -23.26
N LEU A 14 -89.90 26.82 -22.62
CA LEU A 14 -89.97 27.19 -21.20
C LEU A 14 -89.57 26.04 -20.24
N ARG A 15 -89.61 24.79 -20.70
CA ARG A 15 -89.29 23.60 -19.88
C ARG A 15 -87.78 23.32 -19.80
N ASN A 16 -87.04 23.58 -20.88
CA ASN A 16 -85.61 23.26 -20.95
C ASN A 16 -84.73 24.39 -20.41
N LEU A 17 -85.31 25.58 -20.18
CA LEU A 17 -84.59 26.76 -19.70
C LEU A 17 -83.96 26.59 -18.31
N GLN A 18 -84.51 25.71 -17.49
CA GLN A 18 -84.07 25.50 -16.11
C GLN A 18 -82.80 24.64 -16.03
N GLU A 19 -82.53 23.84 -17.06
CA GLU A 19 -81.37 22.93 -17.12
C GLU A 19 -80.18 23.54 -17.89
N ASN A 20 -80.42 24.58 -18.70
CA ASN A 20 -79.41 25.18 -19.57
C ASN A 20 -79.02 26.60 -19.12
N GLU A 21 -77.99 26.67 -18.27
CA GLU A 21 -77.52 27.90 -17.60
C GLU A 21 -77.05 28.98 -18.60
N GLN A 22 -76.45 28.57 -19.72
CA GLN A 22 -75.97 29.51 -20.75
C GLN A 22 -77.14 30.16 -21.51
N GLU A 23 -78.17 29.39 -21.87
CA GLU A 23 -79.36 29.92 -22.53
C GLU A 23 -80.18 30.82 -21.59
N SER A 24 -80.25 30.48 -20.29
CA SER A 24 -80.96 31.29 -19.29
C SER A 24 -80.31 32.66 -19.08
N GLU A 25 -78.98 32.74 -19.05
CA GLU A 25 -78.23 34.01 -18.96
C GLU A 25 -78.32 34.86 -20.23
N GLU A 26 -78.24 34.23 -21.41
CA GLU A 26 -78.37 34.94 -22.67
C GLU A 26 -79.76 35.57 -22.82
N ILE A 27 -80.81 34.83 -22.47
CA ILE A 27 -82.19 35.32 -22.54
C ILE A 27 -82.43 36.39 -21.46
N TYR A 28 -81.86 36.24 -20.25
CA TYR A 28 -81.88 37.31 -19.24
C TYR A 28 -81.24 38.60 -19.79
N ARG A 29 -80.08 38.51 -20.45
CA ARG A 29 -79.42 39.68 -21.09
C ARG A 29 -80.27 40.28 -22.20
N VAL A 30 -80.95 39.47 -23.02
CA VAL A 30 -81.84 39.94 -24.09
C VAL A 30 -83.05 40.70 -23.52
N ILE A 31 -83.66 40.20 -22.43
CA ILE A 31 -84.79 40.87 -21.77
C ILE A 31 -84.34 42.16 -21.06
N THR A 32 -83.15 42.18 -20.44
CA THR A 32 -82.69 43.35 -19.66
C THR A 32 -82.16 44.48 -20.55
N LYS A 33 -81.60 44.16 -21.73
CA LYS A 33 -81.02 45.13 -22.67
C LYS A 33 -81.96 45.58 -23.79
N GLY A 34 -83.11 44.92 -23.96
CA GLY A 34 -84.07 45.21 -25.02
C GLY A 34 -84.98 46.39 -24.67
N ASN A 35 -85.24 47.28 -25.63
CA ASN A 35 -86.24 48.35 -25.48
C ASN A 35 -87.62 47.86 -25.93
N PHE A 36 -88.65 48.14 -25.13
CA PHE A 36 -90.03 47.73 -25.42
C PHE A 36 -90.76 48.83 -26.22
N ASP A 37 -91.13 48.54 -27.47
CA ASP A 37 -91.95 49.44 -28.29
C ASP A 37 -93.45 49.23 -28.02
N PRO A 38 -94.22 50.27 -27.64
CA PRO A 38 -95.63 50.15 -27.27
C PRO A 38 -96.56 49.74 -28.42
N GLU A 39 -96.15 49.86 -29.68
CA GLU A 39 -96.92 49.37 -30.84
C GLU A 39 -96.92 47.83 -30.95
N ALA A 40 -95.91 47.15 -30.40
CA ALA A 40 -95.83 45.68 -30.38
C ALA A 40 -96.78 45.01 -29.37
N ALA A 41 -97.50 45.80 -28.56
CA ALA A 41 -98.42 45.33 -27.52
C ALA A 41 -99.77 44.78 -28.05
N GLN A 42 -100.00 44.78 -29.38
CA GLN A 42 -101.24 44.25 -29.96
C GLN A 42 -101.30 42.72 -30.01
N ASP A 43 -100.15 42.03 -29.98
CA ASP A 43 -100.08 40.55 -30.00
C ASP A 43 -100.13 39.98 -28.57
N SER A 44 -101.32 39.58 -28.13
CA SER A 44 -101.55 38.97 -26.80
C SER A 44 -100.62 37.78 -26.53
N ASN A 45 -100.35 36.94 -27.54
CA ASN A 45 -99.52 35.74 -27.40
C ASN A 45 -98.03 36.06 -27.15
N LYS A 46 -97.51 37.15 -27.73
CA LYS A 46 -96.12 37.57 -27.52
C LYS A 46 -95.92 38.12 -26.11
N MET A 47 -96.91 38.84 -25.59
CA MET A 47 -96.91 39.35 -24.21
C MET A 47 -97.05 38.25 -23.18
N GLU A 48 -97.92 37.26 -23.43
CA GLU A 48 -98.06 36.10 -22.55
C GLU A 48 -96.77 35.28 -22.49
N LYS A 49 -96.13 35.02 -23.64
CA LYS A 49 -94.87 34.28 -23.68
C LYS A 49 -93.72 35.07 -23.02
N LEU A 50 -93.62 36.39 -23.24
CA LEU A 50 -92.64 37.24 -22.56
C LEU A 50 -92.84 37.23 -21.04
N PHE A 51 -94.08 37.31 -20.57
CA PHE A 51 -94.42 37.27 -19.14
C PHE A 51 -94.01 35.93 -18.51
N LEU A 52 -94.38 34.80 -19.15
CA LEU A 52 -94.01 33.46 -18.69
C LEU A 52 -92.49 33.26 -18.68
N LEU A 53 -91.79 33.76 -19.69
CA LEU A 53 -90.33 33.69 -19.80
C LEU A 53 -89.66 34.53 -18.70
N SER A 54 -90.14 35.76 -18.46
CA SER A 54 -89.64 36.61 -17.37
C SER A 54 -89.91 36.01 -15.98
N GLN A 55 -91.08 35.38 -15.79
CA GLN A 55 -91.43 34.71 -14.55
C GLN A 55 -90.52 33.51 -14.29
N MET A 56 -90.20 32.74 -15.33
CA MET A 56 -89.30 31.59 -15.22
C MET A 56 -87.86 32.02 -14.93
N ILE A 57 -87.36 33.05 -15.62
CA ILE A 57 -86.02 33.61 -15.36
C ILE A 57 -85.92 34.21 -13.96
N MET A 58 -86.96 34.88 -13.46
CA MET A 58 -87.00 35.35 -12.08
C MET A 58 -86.94 34.20 -11.08
N ARG A 59 -87.61 33.07 -11.34
CA ARG A 59 -87.51 31.88 -10.48
C ARG A 59 -86.09 31.29 -10.48
N ILE A 60 -85.45 31.19 -11.64
CA ILE A 60 -84.08 30.69 -11.78
C ILE A 60 -83.09 31.59 -11.02
N LYS A 61 -83.17 32.92 -11.24
CA LYS A 61 -82.29 33.86 -10.52
C LYS A 61 -82.58 33.92 -9.01
N ALA A 62 -83.82 33.68 -8.57
CA ALA A 62 -84.13 33.52 -7.15
C ALA A 62 -83.52 32.25 -6.55
N THR A 63 -83.50 31.13 -7.28
CA THR A 63 -82.83 29.90 -6.83
C THR A 63 -81.32 30.04 -6.77
N GLU A 64 -80.70 30.67 -7.77
CA GLU A 64 -79.25 30.97 -7.74
C GLU A 64 -78.88 31.88 -6.56
N ALA A 65 -79.67 32.92 -6.30
CA ALA A 65 -79.45 33.81 -5.16
C ALA A 65 -79.60 33.09 -3.80
N SER A 66 -80.54 32.14 -3.70
CA SER A 66 -80.71 31.32 -2.48
C SER A 66 -79.48 30.43 -2.24
N ILE A 67 -78.94 29.80 -3.27
CA ILE A 67 -77.74 28.95 -3.17
C ILE A 67 -76.53 29.79 -2.76
N ALA A 68 -76.34 30.96 -3.36
CA ALA A 68 -75.28 31.87 -2.98
C ALA A 68 -75.41 32.36 -1.52
N SER A 69 -76.64 32.59 -1.04
CA SER A 69 -76.89 32.96 0.36
C SER A 69 -76.57 31.81 1.32
N GLU A 70 -76.92 30.57 0.99
CA GLU A 70 -76.56 29.38 1.79
C GLU A 70 -75.05 29.14 1.85
N GLU A 71 -74.32 29.38 0.76
CA GLU A 71 -72.86 29.28 0.76
C GLU A 71 -72.20 30.35 1.63
N ILE A 72 -72.74 31.58 1.62
CA ILE A 72 -72.29 32.66 2.50
C ILE A 72 -72.58 32.31 3.96
N GLU A 73 -73.75 31.75 4.28
CA GLU A 73 -74.11 31.31 5.63
C GLU A 73 -73.20 30.17 6.13
N ARG A 74 -72.92 29.15 5.31
CA ARG A 74 -71.98 28.07 5.68
C ARG A 74 -70.55 28.59 5.91
N MET A 75 -70.13 29.61 5.15
CA MET A 75 -68.85 30.26 5.38
C MET A 75 -68.86 31.05 6.70
N ALA A 76 -69.96 31.75 7.00
CA ALA A 76 -70.13 32.46 8.27
C ALA A 76 -70.12 31.52 9.48
N GLU A 77 -70.81 30.38 9.42
CA GLU A 77 -70.82 29.35 10.48
C GLU A 77 -69.41 28.80 10.75
N ARG A 78 -68.62 28.54 9.70
CA ARG A 78 -67.22 28.08 9.86
C ARG A 78 -66.34 29.11 10.56
N TYR A 79 -66.54 30.40 10.29
CA TYR A 79 -65.84 31.46 11.00
C TYR A 79 -66.33 31.59 12.45
N GLN A 80 -67.62 31.38 12.71
CA GLN A 80 -68.19 31.40 14.06
C GLN A 80 -67.65 30.25 14.92
N ASP A 81 -67.54 29.04 14.36
CA ASP A 81 -66.92 27.88 15.01
C ASP A 81 -65.44 28.11 15.35
N GLN A 82 -64.70 28.84 14.50
CA GLN A 82 -63.31 29.21 14.79
C GLN A 82 -63.22 30.23 15.92
N VAL A 83 -64.13 31.21 15.96
CA VAL A 83 -64.18 32.20 17.03
C VAL A 83 -64.56 31.55 18.36
N GLU A 84 -65.54 30.65 18.39
CA GLU A 84 -65.91 29.93 19.63
C GLU A 84 -64.78 29.05 20.17
N ARG A 85 -63.99 28.40 19.31
CA ARG A 85 -62.81 27.63 19.73
C ARG A 85 -61.75 28.55 20.35
N LEU A 86 -61.43 29.67 19.72
CA LEU A 86 -60.47 30.64 20.24
C LEU A 86 -60.96 31.28 21.56
N GLU A 87 -62.26 31.55 21.69
CA GLU A 87 -62.84 32.02 22.94
C GLU A 87 -62.84 30.97 24.06
N SER A 88 -62.95 29.68 23.71
CA SER A 88 -62.86 28.57 24.67
C SER A 88 -61.43 28.38 25.19
N GLU A 89 -60.42 28.57 24.33
CA GLU A 89 -59.00 28.56 24.70
C GLU A 89 -58.64 29.74 25.60
N ILE A 90 -59.10 30.96 25.27
CA ILE A 90 -58.90 32.15 26.10
C ILE A 90 -59.57 32.00 27.49
N ARG A 91 -60.72 31.32 27.56
CA ARG A 91 -61.39 31.00 28.84
C ARG A 91 -60.63 29.98 29.69
N GLN A 92 -59.92 29.04 29.07
CA GLN A 92 -59.05 28.09 29.80
C GLN A 92 -57.79 28.78 30.35
N PHE A 93 -57.20 29.73 29.61
CA PHE A 93 -56.05 30.52 30.08
C PHE A 93 -56.40 31.46 31.24
N ARG A 94 -57.62 32.00 31.29
CA ARG A 94 -58.04 32.87 32.42
C ARG A 94 -58.32 32.15 33.74
N LYS A 95 -58.52 30.82 33.74
CA LYS A 95 -58.83 30.05 34.97
C LYS A 95 -57.61 29.55 35.75
N HIS A 96 -56.40 29.64 35.21
CA HIS A 96 -55.19 29.10 35.84
C HIS A 96 -54.27 30.16 36.49
N SER A 97 -54.76 31.38 36.71
CA SER A 97 -54.00 32.44 37.38
C SER A 97 -54.06 32.31 38.90
N GLY A 98 -53.22 31.44 39.49
CA GLY A 98 -53.05 31.39 40.95
C GLY A 98 -52.03 30.38 41.47
N GLY A 99 -50.74 30.78 41.54
CA GLY A 99 -49.77 30.28 42.55
C GLY A 99 -48.50 29.60 42.02
N GLY A 100 -47.32 30.24 42.21
CA GLY A 100 -46.01 29.56 42.13
C GLY A 100 -44.82 30.43 41.69
N GLU A 101 -44.28 31.29 42.57
CA GLU A 101 -43.24 32.30 42.29
C GLU A 101 -41.84 31.78 41.85
N GLN A 102 -41.51 30.49 41.90
CA GLN A 102 -40.21 29.99 41.42
C GLN A 102 -40.21 29.38 40.01
N SER A 103 -41.37 29.00 39.47
CA SER A 103 -41.49 28.65 38.04
C SER A 103 -41.48 29.92 37.17
N PHE A 104 -42.09 30.99 37.68
CA PHE A 104 -42.20 32.27 37.00
C PHE A 104 -40.85 32.88 36.63
N ILE A 105 -39.79 32.75 37.44
CA ILE A 105 -38.49 33.37 37.11
C ILE A 105 -37.79 32.67 35.93
N ARG A 106 -37.88 31.33 35.85
CA ARG A 106 -37.34 30.58 34.70
C ARG A 106 -38.17 30.79 33.45
N GLU A 107 -39.48 30.89 33.61
CA GLU A 107 -40.39 31.17 32.50
C GLU A 107 -40.24 32.62 32.01
N ILE A 108 -39.99 33.58 32.91
CA ILE A 108 -39.62 34.97 32.55
C ILE A 108 -38.28 35.01 31.82
N GLN A 109 -37.26 34.26 32.22
CA GLN A 109 -35.97 34.22 31.50
C GLN A 109 -36.12 33.61 30.09
N VAL A 110 -36.90 32.54 29.94
CA VAL A 110 -37.19 31.94 28.63
C VAL A 110 -38.05 32.86 27.77
N LEU A 111 -39.00 33.59 28.37
CA LEU A 111 -39.80 34.61 27.69
C LEU A 111 -38.99 35.86 27.34
N GLU A 112 -37.99 36.24 28.14
CA GLU A 112 -37.05 37.32 27.83
C GLU A 112 -36.11 36.96 26.68
N GLU A 113 -35.60 35.73 26.63
CA GLU A 113 -34.82 35.24 25.49
C GLU A 113 -35.67 35.16 24.22
N ARG A 114 -36.89 34.64 24.34
CA ARG A 114 -37.84 34.60 23.22
C ARG A 114 -38.29 35.99 22.78
N ASN A 115 -38.41 36.94 23.70
CA ASN A 115 -38.65 38.35 23.37
C ASN A 115 -37.44 38.98 22.70
N ARG A 116 -36.19 38.69 23.11
CA ARG A 116 -34.99 39.17 22.38
C ARG A 116 -34.92 38.62 20.97
N ASP A 117 -35.29 37.36 20.77
CA ASP A 117 -35.31 36.75 19.44
C ASP A 117 -36.45 37.31 18.58
N LEU A 118 -37.61 37.58 19.18
CA LEU A 118 -38.70 38.30 18.52
C LEU A 118 -38.33 39.76 18.21
N GLU A 119 -37.62 40.46 19.09
CA GLU A 119 -37.10 41.82 18.84
C GLU A 119 -36.08 41.83 17.69
N LYS A 120 -35.21 40.83 17.61
CA LYS A 120 -34.31 40.65 16.45
C LYS A 120 -35.08 40.33 15.17
N ALA A 121 -36.10 39.48 15.24
CA ALA A 121 -36.94 39.15 14.11
C ALA A 121 -37.75 40.37 13.63
N VAL A 122 -38.29 41.17 14.56
CA VAL A 122 -38.96 42.44 14.27
C VAL A 122 -37.97 43.44 13.67
N GLY A 123 -36.76 43.57 14.21
CA GLY A 123 -35.73 44.45 13.63
C GLY A 123 -35.27 44.02 12.23
N ASN A 124 -35.23 42.72 11.94
CA ASN A 124 -34.95 42.21 10.60
C ASN A 124 -36.12 42.44 9.64
N ASN A 125 -37.35 42.23 10.10
CA ASN A 125 -38.56 42.54 9.32
C ASN A 125 -38.68 44.04 9.05
N GLU A 126 -38.33 44.91 10.00
CA GLU A 126 -38.28 46.36 9.81
C GLU A 126 -37.25 46.77 8.77
N LYS A 127 -36.06 46.14 8.76
CA LYS A 127 -35.06 46.37 7.70
C LYS A 127 -35.57 45.95 6.32
N GLN A 128 -36.18 44.77 6.23
CA GLN A 128 -36.81 44.31 4.98
C GLN A 128 -37.94 45.25 4.55
N LEU A 129 -38.73 45.76 5.49
CA LEU A 129 -39.81 46.70 5.20
C LEU A 129 -39.29 48.06 4.74
N VAL A 130 -38.13 48.51 5.21
CA VAL A 130 -37.45 49.71 4.70
C VAL A 130 -36.90 49.47 3.29
N GLU A 131 -36.32 48.31 3.02
CA GLU A 131 -35.86 47.93 1.68
C GLU A 131 -37.02 47.83 0.68
N GLU A 132 -38.12 47.19 1.06
CA GLU A 132 -39.34 47.12 0.25
C GLU A 132 -39.96 48.51 0.03
N ARG A 133 -39.96 49.40 1.02
CA ARG A 133 -40.37 50.80 0.84
C ARG A 133 -39.49 51.53 -0.16
N ARG A 134 -38.17 51.36 -0.08
CA ARG A 134 -37.22 51.96 -1.02
C ARG A 134 -37.45 51.46 -2.45
N ASN A 135 -37.66 50.16 -2.62
CA ASN A 135 -38.00 49.57 -3.92
C ASN A 135 -39.34 50.09 -4.44
N ASN A 136 -40.34 50.25 -3.57
CA ASN A 136 -41.63 50.80 -3.93
C ASN A 136 -41.54 52.29 -4.32
N ASP A 137 -40.71 53.08 -3.63
CA ASP A 137 -40.43 54.48 -4.00
C ASP A 137 -39.74 54.58 -5.37
N GLU A 138 -38.80 53.67 -5.67
CA GLU A 138 -38.15 53.59 -6.98
C GLU A 138 -39.13 53.17 -8.09
N LEU A 139 -40.02 52.21 -7.83
CA LEU A 139 -41.08 51.80 -8.75
C LEU A 139 -42.12 52.91 -8.96
N SER A 140 -42.50 53.63 -7.90
CA SER A 140 -43.37 54.79 -7.97
C SER A 140 -42.74 55.90 -8.82
N GLY A 141 -41.44 56.17 -8.67
CA GLY A 141 -40.72 57.12 -9.52
C GLY A 141 -40.71 56.74 -11.00
N LYS A 142 -40.52 55.44 -11.31
CA LYS A 142 -40.63 54.93 -12.69
C LYS A 142 -42.06 55.04 -13.23
N PHE A 143 -43.06 54.78 -12.40
CA PHE A 143 -44.46 54.95 -12.76
C PHE A 143 -44.81 56.41 -13.06
N GLU A 144 -44.37 57.36 -12.23
CA GLU A 144 -44.53 58.79 -12.49
C GLU A 144 -43.86 59.22 -13.81
N GLN A 145 -42.68 58.69 -14.11
CA GLN A 145 -41.98 59.00 -15.36
C GLN A 145 -42.74 58.47 -16.58
N ALA A 146 -43.24 57.23 -16.51
CA ALA A 146 -44.10 56.66 -17.55
C ALA A 146 -45.41 57.44 -17.70
N GLU A 147 -46.00 57.92 -16.60
CA GLU A 147 -47.22 58.73 -16.63
C GLU A 147 -46.97 60.11 -17.25
N ARG A 148 -45.81 60.73 -17.01
CA ARG A 148 -45.40 61.99 -17.67
C ARG A 148 -45.27 61.81 -19.18
N GLN A 149 -44.62 60.73 -19.63
CA GLN A 149 -44.50 60.41 -21.06
C GLN A 149 -45.86 60.16 -21.70
N ASN A 150 -46.75 59.46 -21.00
CA ASN A 150 -48.11 59.20 -21.49
C ASN A 150 -48.94 60.50 -21.58
N LYS A 151 -48.74 61.45 -20.66
CA LYS A 151 -49.35 62.80 -20.75
C LYS A 151 -48.78 63.62 -21.92
N GLU A 152 -47.49 63.51 -22.23
CA GLU A 152 -46.89 64.16 -23.40
C GLU A 152 -47.44 63.59 -24.71
N LEU A 153 -47.48 62.26 -24.85
CA LEU A 153 -48.06 61.61 -26.02
C LEU A 153 -49.55 61.98 -26.20
N LYS A 154 -50.33 62.06 -25.11
CA LYS A 154 -51.72 62.53 -25.18
C LYS A 154 -51.84 63.96 -25.68
N ARG A 155 -50.93 64.86 -25.27
CA ARG A 155 -50.91 66.25 -25.77
C ARG A 155 -50.58 66.30 -27.26
N GLU A 156 -49.69 65.44 -27.74
CA GLU A 156 -49.38 65.34 -29.18
C GLU A 156 -50.57 64.82 -29.98
N VAL A 157 -51.28 63.81 -29.47
CA VAL A 157 -52.50 63.30 -30.09
C VAL A 157 -53.59 64.38 -30.19
N GLU A 158 -53.77 65.21 -29.16
CA GLU A 158 -54.73 66.31 -29.21
C GLU A 158 -54.33 67.42 -30.20
N ARG A 159 -53.03 67.70 -30.37
CA ARG A 159 -52.55 68.63 -31.43
C ARG A 159 -52.86 68.08 -32.83
N CYS A 160 -52.62 66.80 -33.07
CA CYS A 160 -52.96 66.20 -34.37
C CYS A 160 -54.47 66.24 -34.65
N LYS A 161 -55.32 66.13 -33.63
CA LYS A 161 -56.78 66.26 -33.80
C LYS A 161 -57.21 67.69 -34.13
N THR A 162 -56.58 68.71 -33.53
CA THR A 162 -56.88 70.11 -33.89
C THR A 162 -56.52 70.39 -35.35
N ASP A 163 -55.39 69.85 -35.83
CA ASP A 163 -54.96 70.03 -37.22
C ASP A 163 -55.95 69.38 -38.21
N ILE A 164 -56.46 68.19 -37.89
CA ILE A 164 -57.50 67.50 -38.69
C ILE A 164 -58.79 68.31 -38.77
N ASN A 165 -59.20 68.97 -37.67
CA ASN A 165 -60.41 69.79 -37.67
C ASN A 165 -60.25 71.06 -38.52
N ASP A 166 -59.07 71.67 -38.53
CA ASP A 166 -58.77 72.82 -39.36
C ASP A 166 -58.79 72.47 -40.87
N TYR A 167 -58.30 71.28 -41.25
CA TYR A 167 -58.42 70.78 -42.62
C TYR A 167 -59.87 70.52 -43.03
N HIS A 168 -60.71 69.98 -42.14
CA HIS A 168 -62.13 69.80 -42.42
C HIS A 168 -62.85 71.13 -42.65
N ARG A 169 -62.53 72.17 -41.86
CA ARG A 169 -63.11 73.51 -42.00
C ARG A 169 -62.73 74.18 -43.33
N GLN A 170 -61.51 73.94 -43.82
CA GLN A 170 -61.08 74.42 -45.14
C GLN A 170 -61.86 73.74 -46.28
N ILE A 171 -62.11 72.44 -46.16
CA ILE A 171 -62.87 71.68 -47.16
C ILE A 171 -64.32 72.18 -47.25
N GLU A 172 -64.97 72.52 -46.13
CA GLU A 172 -66.33 73.08 -46.13
C GLU A 172 -66.40 74.46 -46.81
N GLN A 173 -65.42 75.34 -46.57
CA GLN A 173 -65.36 76.65 -47.23
C GLN A 173 -65.17 76.55 -48.76
N HIS A 174 -64.40 75.55 -49.20
CA HIS A 174 -64.26 75.23 -50.63
C HIS A 174 -65.54 74.67 -51.23
N ARG A 175 -66.32 73.91 -50.46
CA ARG A 175 -67.58 73.32 -50.90
C ARG A 175 -68.67 74.36 -51.10
N ASP A 176 -68.76 75.35 -50.20
CA ASP A 176 -69.75 76.44 -50.29
C ASP A 176 -69.45 77.40 -51.46
N SER A 177 -68.16 77.63 -51.76
CA SER A 177 -67.77 78.44 -52.92
C SER A 177 -68.10 77.79 -54.26
N LEU A 178 -68.19 76.46 -54.33
CA LEU A 178 -68.50 75.72 -55.56
C LEU A 178 -70.01 75.67 -55.88
N MET A 179 -70.89 75.91 -54.92
CA MET A 179 -72.35 75.75 -55.11
C MET A 179 -73.02 76.93 -55.83
N THR A 180 -72.38 78.09 -55.99
CA THR A 180 -73.03 79.32 -56.47
C THR A 180 -72.84 79.64 -57.96
N GLN A 181 -72.09 78.86 -58.75
CA GLN A 181 -71.94 79.13 -60.18
C GLN A 181 -72.05 77.84 -61.02
N HIS A 182 -73.23 77.58 -61.59
CA HIS A 182 -73.41 76.61 -62.66
C HIS A 182 -74.05 77.26 -63.89
N GLY A 183 -73.28 77.29 -64.97
CA GLY A 183 -73.73 77.62 -66.33
C GLY A 183 -72.55 77.50 -67.30
N GLY A 184 -72.48 76.40 -68.06
CA GLY A 184 -71.49 76.19 -69.13
C GLY A 184 -71.11 74.73 -69.36
N ASP A 185 -72.00 73.96 -69.98
CA ASP A 185 -71.99 72.50 -70.08
C ASP A 185 -70.78 71.87 -70.82
N THR A 186 -69.93 72.67 -71.47
CA THR A 186 -68.66 72.21 -72.07
C THR A 186 -67.54 72.10 -71.04
N ASP A 187 -67.50 73.02 -70.08
CA ASP A 187 -66.61 72.91 -68.92
C ASP A 187 -67.08 71.79 -68.00
N LEU A 188 -68.39 71.54 -67.89
CA LEU A 188 -68.91 70.44 -67.09
C LEU A 188 -68.46 69.09 -67.63
N ARG A 189 -68.39 68.88 -68.95
CA ARG A 189 -67.85 67.64 -69.53
C ARG A 189 -66.33 67.52 -69.37
N SER A 190 -65.56 68.58 -69.55
CA SER A 190 -64.11 68.51 -69.31
C SER A 190 -63.81 68.30 -67.83
N LYS A 191 -64.50 69.02 -66.93
CA LYS A 191 -64.41 68.86 -65.48
C LYS A 191 -64.91 67.50 -65.05
N LEU A 192 -65.94 66.91 -65.67
CA LEU A 192 -66.38 65.55 -65.37
C LEU A 192 -65.33 64.52 -65.81
N SER A 193 -64.71 64.70 -66.98
CA SER A 193 -63.60 63.83 -67.42
C SER A 193 -62.36 63.98 -66.53
N GLU A 194 -62.05 65.20 -66.07
CA GLU A 194 -60.94 65.48 -65.17
C GLU A 194 -61.22 64.94 -63.78
N LYS A 195 -62.43 65.15 -63.26
CA LYS A 195 -62.90 64.54 -62.01
C LYS A 195 -62.95 63.03 -62.08
N ASN A 196 -63.28 62.41 -63.21
CA ASN A 196 -63.20 60.96 -63.39
C ASN A 196 -61.75 60.46 -63.42
N ARG A 197 -60.81 61.22 -64.00
CA ARG A 197 -59.37 60.90 -63.92
C ARG A 197 -58.86 61.05 -62.48
N ASP A 198 -59.27 62.08 -61.77
CA ASP A 198 -58.92 62.27 -60.37
C ASP A 198 -59.59 61.23 -59.48
N LEU A 199 -60.83 60.80 -59.77
CA LEU A 199 -61.49 59.69 -59.07
C LEU A 199 -60.71 58.39 -59.26
N ASN A 200 -60.24 58.10 -60.48
CA ASN A 200 -59.39 56.93 -60.73
C ASN A 200 -58.06 57.04 -59.98
N ARG A 201 -57.43 58.23 -59.96
CA ARG A 201 -56.21 58.45 -59.16
C ARG A 201 -56.46 58.25 -57.67
N TYR A 202 -57.57 58.75 -57.13
CA TYR A 202 -57.93 58.54 -55.72
C TYR A 202 -58.28 57.08 -55.45
N LEU A 203 -58.88 56.36 -56.38
CA LEU A 203 -59.12 54.92 -56.22
C LEU A 203 -57.80 54.14 -56.24
N ASP A 204 -56.85 54.50 -57.09
CA ASP A 204 -55.52 53.91 -57.12
C ASP A 204 -54.71 54.27 -55.86
N GLU A 205 -54.84 55.50 -55.35
CA GLU A 205 -54.24 55.92 -54.09
C GLU A 205 -54.86 55.18 -52.89
N ILE A 206 -56.20 55.07 -52.84
CA ILE A 206 -56.90 54.27 -51.83
C ILE A 206 -56.48 52.80 -51.90
N ARG A 207 -56.31 52.24 -53.09
CA ARG A 207 -55.78 50.87 -53.26
C ARG A 207 -54.35 50.77 -52.73
N SER A 208 -53.46 51.70 -53.10
CA SER A 208 -52.08 51.69 -52.62
C SER A 208 -51.99 51.88 -51.08
N LEU A 209 -52.86 52.71 -50.50
CA LEU A 209 -52.95 52.92 -49.06
C LEU A 209 -53.58 51.71 -48.36
N SER A 210 -54.53 51.04 -49.00
CA SER A 210 -55.12 49.79 -48.52
C SER A 210 -54.09 48.66 -48.54
N ASP A 211 -53.28 48.56 -49.60
CA ASP A 211 -52.20 47.59 -49.72
C ASP A 211 -51.11 47.90 -48.67
N ALA A 212 -50.73 49.17 -48.49
CA ALA A 212 -49.79 49.58 -47.45
C ALA A 212 -50.32 49.32 -46.02
N ASN A 213 -51.63 49.53 -45.78
CA ASN A 213 -52.25 49.19 -44.51
C ASN A 213 -52.29 47.67 -44.29
N ALA A 214 -52.55 46.87 -45.32
CA ALA A 214 -52.48 45.42 -45.24
C ALA A 214 -51.06 44.93 -44.93
N GLU A 215 -50.04 45.51 -45.56
CA GLU A 215 -48.63 45.24 -45.25
C GLU A 215 -48.26 45.67 -43.82
N LEU A 216 -48.76 46.80 -43.34
CA LEU A 216 -48.55 47.25 -41.96
C LEU A 216 -49.28 46.35 -40.95
N GLU A 217 -50.47 45.85 -41.27
CA GLU A 217 -51.18 44.87 -40.47
C GLU A 217 -50.45 43.53 -40.41
N GLU A 218 -49.83 43.09 -41.52
CA GLU A 218 -48.98 41.91 -41.57
C GLU A 218 -47.73 42.11 -40.71
N LYS A 219 -47.00 43.22 -40.87
CA LYS A 219 -45.85 43.56 -40.01
C LYS A 219 -46.22 43.68 -38.54
N LEU A 220 -47.41 44.21 -38.21
CA LEU A 220 -47.90 44.26 -36.84
C LEU A 220 -48.26 42.87 -36.30
N LYS A 221 -48.73 41.94 -37.14
CA LYS A 221 -48.92 40.53 -36.75
C LYS A 221 -47.58 39.87 -36.48
N ASP A 222 -46.60 40.07 -37.35
CA ASP A 222 -45.24 39.51 -37.20
C ASP A 222 -44.57 40.02 -35.93
N VAL A 223 -44.60 41.34 -35.67
CA VAL A 223 -44.05 41.90 -34.43
C VAL A 223 -44.81 41.38 -33.20
N ARG A 224 -46.12 41.13 -33.30
CA ARG A 224 -46.89 40.52 -32.21
C ARG A 224 -46.53 39.05 -31.98
N THR A 225 -46.26 38.29 -33.04
CA THR A 225 -45.78 36.90 -32.91
C THR A 225 -44.39 36.88 -32.33
N ASP A 226 -43.47 37.72 -32.80
CA ASP A 226 -42.10 37.80 -32.27
C ASP A 226 -42.08 38.22 -30.79
N LEU A 227 -42.93 39.17 -30.39
CA LEU A 227 -43.07 39.55 -28.98
C LEU A 227 -43.68 38.43 -28.14
N ARG A 228 -44.66 37.68 -28.69
CA ARG A 228 -45.23 36.52 -28.00
C ARG A 228 -44.20 35.40 -27.85
N ASP A 229 -43.42 35.13 -28.89
CA ASP A 229 -42.39 34.10 -28.88
C ASP A 229 -41.26 34.49 -27.92
N SER A 230 -40.84 35.76 -27.93
CA SER A 230 -39.89 36.30 -26.95
C SER A 230 -40.41 36.21 -25.51
N ALA A 231 -41.72 36.44 -25.28
CA ALA A 231 -42.32 36.27 -23.96
C ALA A 231 -42.33 34.80 -23.51
N ILE A 232 -42.64 33.87 -24.41
CA ILE A 232 -42.57 32.42 -24.15
C ILE A 232 -41.12 31.99 -23.86
N GLU A 233 -40.14 32.54 -24.58
CA GLU A 233 -38.72 32.29 -24.31
C GLU A 233 -38.30 32.86 -22.95
N MET A 234 -38.75 34.07 -22.58
CA MET A 234 -38.50 34.63 -21.24
C MET A 234 -39.14 33.78 -20.13
N ASP A 235 -40.37 33.32 -20.30
CA ASP A 235 -41.04 32.42 -19.35
C ASP A 235 -40.29 31.09 -19.23
N ARG A 236 -39.81 30.54 -20.35
CA ARG A 236 -38.97 29.34 -20.34
C ARG A 236 -37.63 29.58 -19.63
N MET A 237 -36.97 30.70 -19.86
CA MET A 237 -35.72 31.04 -19.19
C MET A 237 -35.90 31.28 -17.69
N THR A 238 -37.02 31.87 -17.27
CA THR A 238 -37.35 32.02 -15.84
C THR A 238 -37.68 30.67 -15.18
N GLU A 239 -38.35 29.76 -15.89
CA GLU A 239 -38.51 28.38 -15.44
C GLU A 239 -37.17 27.64 -15.34
N GLU A 240 -36.27 27.81 -16.30
CA GLU A 240 -34.93 27.22 -16.26
C GLU A 240 -34.10 27.81 -15.11
N TYR A 241 -34.20 29.12 -14.85
CA TYR A 241 -33.56 29.77 -13.72
C TYR A 241 -34.10 29.28 -12.38
N THR A 242 -35.43 29.11 -12.23
CA THR A 242 -36.02 28.56 -11.01
C THR A 242 -35.62 27.09 -10.81
N LYS A 243 -35.58 26.27 -11.87
CA LYS A 243 -35.05 24.90 -11.83
C LYS A 243 -33.58 24.89 -11.40
N LEU A 244 -32.73 25.73 -12.00
CA LEU A 244 -31.32 25.87 -11.61
C LEU A 244 -31.17 26.32 -10.15
N LYS A 245 -31.99 27.25 -9.68
CA LYS A 245 -32.00 27.69 -8.28
C LYS A 245 -32.38 26.56 -7.33
N THR A 246 -33.38 25.73 -7.67
CA THR A 246 -33.71 24.55 -6.86
C THR A 246 -32.61 23.50 -6.86
N VAL A 247 -31.95 23.28 -8.01
CA VAL A 247 -30.81 22.37 -8.10
C VAL A 247 -29.65 22.90 -7.26
N LEU A 248 -29.36 24.20 -7.30
CA LEU A 248 -28.32 24.83 -6.49
C LEU A 248 -28.59 24.64 -4.99
N GLN A 249 -29.83 24.88 -4.54
CA GLN A 249 -30.22 24.62 -3.15
C GLN A 249 -30.09 23.15 -2.75
N GLN A 250 -30.45 22.22 -3.65
CA GLN A 250 -30.24 20.79 -3.42
C GLN A 250 -28.76 20.44 -3.36
N THR A 251 -27.92 21.00 -4.23
CA THR A 251 -26.48 20.77 -4.21
C THR A 251 -25.84 21.37 -2.96
N ASP A 252 -26.29 22.54 -2.49
CA ASP A 252 -25.84 23.13 -1.24
C ASP A 252 -26.20 22.24 -0.05
N GLY A 253 -27.43 21.70 -0.01
CA GLY A 253 -27.85 20.72 1.00
C GLY A 253 -26.98 19.46 1.00
N ILE A 254 -26.70 18.88 -0.18
CA ILE A 254 -25.79 17.72 -0.30
C ILE A 254 -24.38 18.09 0.15
N VAL A 255 -23.87 19.27 -0.21
CA VAL A 255 -22.55 19.74 0.22
C VAL A 255 -22.50 19.92 1.73
N GLU A 256 -23.55 20.41 2.37
CA GLU A 256 -23.65 20.48 3.83
C GLU A 256 -23.69 19.10 4.50
N GLU A 257 -24.43 18.15 3.93
CA GLU A 257 -24.44 16.75 4.40
C GLU A 257 -23.06 16.11 4.27
N MET A 258 -22.42 16.25 3.11
CA MET A 258 -21.05 15.76 2.87
C MET A 258 -20.03 16.44 3.81
N ARG A 259 -20.23 17.73 4.15
CA ARG A 259 -19.40 18.42 5.15
C ARG A 259 -19.59 17.83 6.54
N LYS A 260 -20.84 17.56 6.95
CA LYS A 260 -21.14 16.91 8.25
C LYS A 260 -20.55 15.51 8.32
N GLU A 261 -20.72 14.70 7.27
CA GLU A 261 -20.12 13.36 7.18
C GLU A 261 -18.59 13.41 7.23
N ARG A 262 -17.97 14.33 6.49
CA ARG A 262 -16.52 14.56 6.55
C ARG A 262 -16.09 14.94 7.95
N ASP A 263 -16.82 15.80 8.65
CA ASP A 263 -16.46 16.25 10.00
C ASP A 263 -16.63 15.12 11.02
N VAL A 264 -17.66 14.27 10.89
CA VAL A 264 -17.85 13.04 11.69
C VAL A 264 -16.72 12.03 11.41
N LEU A 265 -16.41 11.75 10.15
CA LEU A 265 -15.31 10.85 9.78
C LEU A 265 -13.96 11.39 10.25
N ARG A 266 -13.76 12.71 10.20
CA ARG A 266 -12.55 13.35 10.72
C ARG A 266 -12.45 13.22 12.24
N ALA A 267 -13.55 13.35 12.96
CA ALA A 267 -13.60 13.09 14.40
C ALA A 267 -13.29 11.62 14.70
N GLN A 268 -13.88 10.66 13.97
CA GLN A 268 -13.58 9.23 14.12
C GLN A 268 -12.11 8.91 13.81
N VAL A 269 -11.53 9.51 12.77
CA VAL A 269 -10.10 9.36 12.46
C VAL A 269 -9.23 9.95 13.57
N GLN A 270 -9.63 11.08 14.16
CA GLN A 270 -8.94 11.65 15.31
C GLN A 270 -9.04 10.74 16.54
N ASP A 271 -10.23 10.23 16.86
CA ASP A 271 -10.43 9.28 17.97
C ASP A 271 -9.60 8.01 17.78
N LEU A 272 -9.55 7.46 16.55
CA LEU A 272 -8.71 6.31 16.23
C LEU A 272 -7.22 6.64 16.35
N ARG A 273 -6.79 7.84 15.94
CA ARG A 273 -5.41 8.30 16.14
C ARG A 273 -5.07 8.42 17.62
N ASP A 274 -5.96 8.98 18.43
CA ASP A 274 -5.78 9.13 19.87
C ASP A 274 -5.77 7.75 20.57
N GLN A 275 -6.60 6.81 20.12
CA GLN A 275 -6.55 5.42 20.58
C GLN A 275 -5.23 4.74 20.20
N VAL A 276 -4.72 4.93 18.98
CA VAL A 276 -3.42 4.41 18.56
C VAL A 276 -2.30 5.04 19.39
N ALA A 277 -2.33 6.36 19.61
CA ALA A 277 -1.38 7.06 20.46
C ALA A 277 -1.39 6.52 21.90
N SER A 278 -2.57 6.32 22.48
CA SER A 278 -2.69 5.73 23.82
C SER A 278 -2.17 4.29 23.88
N LYS A 279 -2.33 3.51 22.81
CA LYS A 279 -1.78 2.16 22.71
C LYS A 279 -0.26 2.20 22.59
N THR A 280 0.29 3.10 21.78
CA THR A 280 1.75 3.27 21.69
C THR A 280 2.35 3.73 23.02
N ASP A 281 1.68 4.61 23.77
CA ASP A 281 2.13 5.03 25.10
C ASP A 281 2.10 3.85 26.10
N ASN A 282 1.08 2.99 26.01
CA ASN A 282 1.01 1.76 26.81
C ASN A 282 2.09 0.77 26.41
N ASP A 283 2.36 0.61 25.11
CA ASP A 283 3.43 -0.24 24.59
C ASP A 283 4.81 0.27 25.04
N ASP A 284 5.02 1.59 25.08
CA ASP A 284 6.23 2.22 25.62
C ASP A 284 6.39 1.99 27.12
N GLN A 285 5.29 2.03 27.89
CA GLN A 285 5.31 1.66 29.30
C GLN A 285 5.66 0.18 29.50
N ILE A 286 5.09 -0.70 28.68
CA ILE A 286 5.41 -2.13 28.69
C ILE A 286 6.88 -2.33 28.30
N LEU A 287 7.37 -1.66 27.27
CA LEU A 287 8.76 -1.74 26.84
C LEU A 287 9.71 -1.25 27.94
N SER A 288 9.37 -0.15 28.62
CA SER A 288 10.13 0.35 29.76
C SER A 288 10.13 -0.66 30.92
N ALA A 289 9.00 -1.29 31.22
CA ALA A 289 8.90 -2.33 32.25
C ALA A 289 9.71 -3.58 31.89
N VAL A 290 9.65 -4.01 30.62
CA VAL A 290 10.45 -5.12 30.08
C VAL A 290 11.93 -4.76 30.14
N ASN A 291 12.34 -3.56 29.73
CA ASN A 291 13.72 -3.10 29.83
C ASN A 291 14.21 -3.10 31.29
N SER A 292 13.38 -2.66 32.24
CA SER A 292 13.70 -2.76 33.67
C SER A 292 13.89 -4.21 34.10
N LYS A 293 13.03 -5.14 33.66
CA LYS A 293 13.17 -6.57 33.97
C LYS A 293 14.38 -7.21 33.31
N VAL A 294 14.70 -6.82 32.08
CA VAL A 294 15.92 -7.23 31.38
C VAL A 294 17.15 -6.74 32.14
N GLU A 295 17.14 -5.51 32.65
CA GLU A 295 18.26 -4.97 33.43
C GLU A 295 18.40 -5.65 34.79
N GLU A 296 17.28 -5.95 35.47
CA GLU A 296 17.27 -6.80 36.66
C GLU A 296 17.89 -8.18 36.37
N TRP A 297 17.51 -8.83 35.26
CA TRP A 297 18.09 -10.12 34.87
C TRP A 297 19.56 -10.03 34.50
N LYS A 298 20.00 -8.97 33.81
CA LYS A 298 21.43 -8.75 33.57
C LYS A 298 22.21 -8.61 34.87
N MET A 299 21.66 -7.91 35.87
CA MET A 299 22.28 -7.79 37.19
C MET A 299 22.36 -9.14 37.90
N VAL A 300 21.31 -9.96 37.84
CA VAL A 300 21.32 -11.33 38.38
C VAL A 300 22.34 -12.20 37.65
N ILE A 301 22.41 -12.13 36.31
CA ILE A 301 23.39 -12.87 35.52
C ILE A 301 24.80 -12.42 35.89
N ALA A 302 25.06 -11.12 35.99
CA ALA A 302 26.36 -10.58 36.41
C ALA A 302 26.75 -11.06 37.82
N SER A 303 25.81 -11.10 38.77
CA SER A 303 26.08 -11.63 40.11
C SER A 303 26.37 -13.13 40.08
N LYS A 304 25.66 -13.90 39.23
CA LYS A 304 25.91 -15.33 39.05
C LYS A 304 27.22 -15.60 38.32
N ASP A 305 27.62 -14.77 37.37
CA ASP A 305 28.92 -14.84 36.73
C ASP A 305 30.06 -14.54 37.73
N GLU A 306 29.86 -13.59 38.65
CA GLU A 306 30.79 -13.32 39.74
C GLU A 306 30.86 -14.48 40.74
N GLU A 307 29.73 -15.09 41.12
CA GLU A 307 29.71 -16.33 41.91
C GLU A 307 30.44 -17.48 41.19
N ILE A 308 30.20 -17.67 39.89
CA ILE A 308 30.89 -18.67 39.05
C ILE A 308 32.39 -18.38 38.99
N ALA A 309 32.80 -17.11 38.86
CA ALA A 309 34.20 -16.72 38.89
C ALA A 309 34.86 -17.06 40.24
N ASN A 310 34.18 -16.76 41.35
CA ASN A 310 34.63 -17.12 42.70
C ASN A 310 34.75 -18.64 42.87
N TYR A 311 33.78 -19.43 42.38
CA TYR A 311 33.84 -20.88 42.42
C TYR A 311 34.96 -21.44 41.52
N ARG A 312 35.18 -20.87 40.33
CA ARG A 312 36.29 -21.25 39.45
C ARG A 312 37.64 -20.98 40.12
N GLN A 313 37.78 -19.84 40.79
CA GLN A 313 39.00 -19.49 41.52
C GLN A 313 39.23 -20.42 42.71
N ALA A 314 38.19 -20.74 43.49
CA ALA A 314 38.28 -21.71 44.57
C ALA A 314 38.68 -23.12 44.07
N ILE A 315 38.14 -23.55 42.91
CA ILE A 315 38.55 -24.81 42.27
C ILE A 315 40.03 -24.76 41.85
N GLU A 316 40.48 -23.63 41.31
CA GLU A 316 41.88 -23.46 40.91
C GLU A 316 42.83 -23.48 42.11
N ASP A 317 42.45 -22.83 43.21
CA ASP A 317 43.23 -22.84 44.47
C ASP A 317 43.27 -24.24 45.09
N LEU A 318 42.15 -24.97 45.10
CA LEU A 318 42.11 -26.38 45.53
C LEU A 318 42.94 -27.29 44.62
N ARG A 319 42.95 -27.05 43.31
CA ARG A 319 43.82 -27.76 42.36
C ARG A 319 45.30 -27.46 42.62
N LYS A 320 45.66 -26.21 42.91
CA LYS A 320 47.03 -25.81 43.30
C LYS A 320 47.45 -26.46 44.61
N GLN A 321 46.57 -26.50 45.62
CA GLN A 321 46.84 -27.19 46.88
C GLN A 321 47.00 -28.70 46.69
N ALA A 322 46.14 -29.34 45.88
CA ALA A 322 46.26 -30.76 45.56
C ALA A 322 47.57 -31.06 44.82
N ALA A 323 47.98 -30.21 43.86
CA ALA A 323 49.25 -30.33 43.16
C ALA A 323 50.45 -30.16 44.12
N ALA A 324 50.38 -29.21 45.07
CA ALA A 324 51.43 -29.02 46.08
C ALA A 324 51.55 -30.23 47.02
N SER A 325 50.41 -30.76 47.50
CA SER A 325 50.39 -31.97 48.32
C SER A 325 50.87 -33.20 47.55
N GLN A 326 50.55 -33.30 46.25
CA GLN A 326 51.05 -34.36 45.38
C GLN A 326 52.58 -34.26 45.20
N ILE A 327 53.12 -33.05 44.97
CA ILE A 327 54.56 -32.82 44.86
C ILE A 327 55.27 -33.18 46.18
N ASP A 328 54.69 -32.88 47.34
CA ASP A 328 55.29 -33.21 48.62
C ASP A 328 55.21 -34.72 48.94
N ALA A 329 54.13 -35.41 48.53
CA ALA A 329 54.05 -36.87 48.55
C ALA A 329 55.09 -37.52 47.62
N ASP A 330 55.24 -37.00 46.40
CA ASP A 330 56.22 -37.46 45.42
C ASP A 330 57.65 -37.20 45.91
N LYS A 331 57.93 -36.09 46.60
CA LYS A 331 59.23 -35.85 47.27
C LYS A 331 59.50 -36.87 48.36
N GLN A 332 58.51 -37.22 49.18
CA GLN A 332 58.67 -38.24 50.21
C GLN A 332 58.93 -39.63 49.60
N ILE A 333 58.22 -39.97 48.52
CA ILE A 333 58.44 -41.19 47.73
C ILE A 333 59.83 -41.17 47.08
N ILE A 334 60.28 -40.03 46.54
CA ILE A 334 61.64 -39.90 45.98
C ILE A 334 62.70 -40.04 47.07
N VAL A 335 62.49 -39.53 48.28
CA VAL A 335 63.44 -39.71 49.40
C VAL A 335 63.49 -41.16 49.85
N SER A 336 62.35 -41.85 49.96
CA SER A 336 62.33 -43.29 50.27
C SER A 336 62.96 -44.13 49.16
N LEU A 337 62.68 -43.81 47.89
CA LEU A 337 63.29 -44.46 46.73
C LEU A 337 64.79 -44.16 46.61
N ARG A 338 65.26 -42.95 46.96
CA ARG A 338 66.69 -42.63 47.03
C ARG A 338 67.40 -43.43 48.11
N ARG A 339 66.74 -43.66 49.25
CA ARG A 339 67.27 -44.51 50.31
C ARG A 339 67.32 -45.98 49.88
N GLU A 340 66.26 -46.50 49.26
CA GLU A 340 66.24 -47.85 48.70
C GLU A 340 67.25 -48.01 47.55
N LEU A 341 67.43 -46.99 46.70
CA LEU A 341 68.47 -46.94 45.67
C LEU A 341 69.86 -46.93 46.28
N GLN A 342 70.08 -46.24 47.40
CA GLN A 342 71.37 -46.23 48.08
C GLN A 342 71.68 -47.61 48.70
N GLU A 343 70.71 -48.24 49.35
CA GLU A 343 70.84 -49.61 49.88
C GLU A 343 71.05 -50.64 48.75
N LYS A 344 70.37 -50.46 47.60
CA LYS A 344 70.57 -51.26 46.38
C LYS A 344 71.92 -50.98 45.74
N ASN A 345 72.41 -49.74 45.71
CA ASN A 345 73.70 -49.36 45.15
C ASN A 345 74.85 -49.91 46.00
N GLU A 346 74.72 -49.96 47.33
CA GLU A 346 75.69 -50.65 48.20
C GLU A 346 75.73 -52.17 47.92
N HIS A 347 74.56 -52.77 47.63
CA HIS A 347 74.51 -54.16 47.16
C HIS A 347 75.10 -54.33 45.76
N VAL A 348 74.89 -53.37 44.85
CA VAL A 348 75.48 -53.35 43.50
C VAL A 348 76.98 -53.16 43.58
N GLU A 349 77.54 -52.29 44.43
CA GLU A 349 78.99 -52.16 44.64
C GLU A 349 79.62 -53.46 45.16
N SER A 350 78.89 -54.21 46.01
CA SER A 350 79.35 -55.52 46.50
C SER A 350 79.35 -56.59 45.39
N LEU A 351 78.38 -56.55 44.48
CA LEU A 351 78.28 -57.41 43.30
C LEU A 351 79.24 -56.96 42.18
N GLU A 352 79.50 -55.66 42.05
CA GLU A 352 80.47 -55.07 41.14
C GLU A 352 81.89 -55.46 41.55
N LYS A 353 82.19 -55.61 42.85
CA LYS A 353 83.48 -56.16 43.30
C LYS A 353 83.65 -57.62 42.90
N GLN A 354 82.59 -58.43 43.02
CA GLN A 354 82.59 -59.83 42.58
C GLN A 354 82.62 -59.96 41.04
N LEU A 355 81.98 -59.03 40.33
CA LEU A 355 82.05 -58.93 38.87
C LEU A 355 83.37 -58.33 38.39
N GLN A 356 84.07 -57.51 39.17
CA GLN A 356 85.38 -56.95 38.82
C GLN A 356 86.46 -58.04 38.81
N ASP A 357 86.35 -59.03 39.69
CA ASP A 357 87.24 -60.19 39.69
C ASP A 357 86.99 -61.09 38.46
N VAL A 358 85.73 -61.28 38.04
CA VAL A 358 85.36 -61.98 36.78
C VAL A 358 85.63 -61.11 35.53
N SER A 359 85.55 -59.79 35.64
CA SER A 359 85.81 -58.81 34.59
C SER A 359 87.31 -58.69 34.29
N ASN A 360 88.18 -58.90 35.28
CA ASN A 360 89.62 -58.96 35.04
C ASN A 360 90.00 -60.24 34.26
N GLU A 361 89.26 -61.35 34.43
CA GLU A 361 89.39 -62.56 33.60
C GLU A 361 88.75 -62.38 32.20
N MET A 362 87.67 -61.58 32.06
CA MET A 362 87.10 -61.19 30.76
C MET A 362 87.93 -60.14 30.00
N LYS A 363 88.70 -59.26 30.67
CA LYS A 363 89.55 -58.25 30.02
C LYS A 363 90.68 -58.86 29.21
N GLU A 364 91.25 -59.99 29.63
CA GLU A 364 92.23 -60.77 28.84
C GLU A 364 91.61 -61.38 27.57
N ILE A 365 90.30 -61.68 27.58
CA ILE A 365 89.54 -62.18 26.42
C ILE A 365 88.99 -61.02 25.56
N THR A 366 88.87 -59.80 26.12
CA THR A 366 88.33 -58.61 25.45
C THR A 366 89.41 -57.82 24.68
N GLU A 367 90.67 -57.84 25.11
CA GLU A 367 91.81 -57.33 24.31
C GLU A 367 91.93 -58.04 22.93
N GLN A 368 91.46 -59.28 22.83
CA GLN A 368 91.41 -60.04 21.58
C GLN A 368 90.19 -59.69 20.70
N ILE A 369 89.14 -59.09 21.29
CA ILE A 369 87.92 -58.62 20.61
C ILE A 369 88.04 -57.14 20.18
N GLU A 370 88.84 -56.35 20.90
CA GLU A 370 89.08 -54.93 20.61
C GLU A 370 89.95 -54.71 19.35
N ASN A 371 90.73 -55.71 18.94
CA ASN A 371 91.43 -55.73 17.65
C ASN A 371 90.51 -55.96 16.43
N ILE A 372 89.23 -56.34 16.62
CA ILE A 372 88.27 -56.58 15.52
C ILE A 372 87.26 -55.43 15.37
N LYS A 373 87.13 -54.52 16.35
CA LYS A 373 86.15 -53.41 16.31
C LYS A 373 86.68 -52.08 15.73
N GLN A 374 87.97 -51.95 15.45
CA GLN A 374 88.54 -50.74 14.83
C GLN A 374 88.31 -50.63 13.30
N GLN A 375 87.45 -51.47 12.69
CA GLN A 375 87.19 -51.52 11.24
C GLN A 375 85.74 -51.23 10.78
N ALA A 376 84.92 -50.44 11.50
CA ALA A 376 83.62 -49.99 10.96
C ALA A 376 83.16 -48.61 11.44
N ASP A 377 83.71 -47.58 10.80
CA ASP A 377 83.11 -46.35 10.26
C ASP A 377 82.08 -45.45 11.00
N LYS A 378 82.53 -44.19 11.12
CA LYS A 378 81.92 -42.83 11.23
C LYS A 378 80.62 -42.62 10.41
N GLY A 379 79.67 -41.71 10.69
CA GLY A 379 79.54 -40.56 11.60
C GLY A 379 78.11 -39.92 11.50
N LEU A 380 77.74 -39.01 12.42
CA LEU A 380 76.40 -38.44 12.64
C LEU A 380 76.16 -37.01 12.06
N PRO A 381 74.89 -36.62 11.81
CA PRO A 381 74.41 -35.22 11.85
C PRO A 381 73.90 -34.77 13.25
N SER A 382 73.83 -33.45 13.48
CA SER A 382 73.63 -32.77 14.78
C SER A 382 72.28 -33.03 15.47
N ALA A 383 72.31 -33.48 16.74
CA ALA A 383 71.15 -33.89 17.54
C ALA A 383 70.11 -32.78 17.87
N PHE A 384 70.41 -31.52 17.60
CA PHE A 384 69.53 -30.38 17.91
C PHE A 384 68.47 -30.16 16.83
N GLN A 385 68.86 -30.23 15.54
CA GLN A 385 67.94 -30.09 14.40
C GLN A 385 66.92 -31.25 14.37
N GLN A 386 67.34 -32.45 14.76
CA GLN A 386 66.45 -33.61 14.84
C GLN A 386 65.35 -33.45 15.90
N LYS A 387 65.61 -32.77 17.03
CA LYS A 387 64.60 -32.54 18.08
C LYS A 387 63.55 -31.53 17.66
N GLN A 388 63.95 -30.42 17.03
CA GLN A 388 63.02 -29.38 16.56
C GLN A 388 62.13 -29.88 15.42
N ILE A 389 62.68 -30.69 14.50
CA ILE A 389 61.90 -31.36 13.45
C ILE A 389 60.88 -32.34 14.06
N ASN A 390 61.24 -33.08 15.12
CA ASN A 390 60.32 -34.01 15.79
C ASN A 390 59.18 -33.28 16.53
N GLU A 391 59.45 -32.14 17.16
CA GLU A 391 58.43 -31.31 17.81
C GLU A 391 57.44 -30.72 16.80
N LEU A 392 57.93 -30.20 15.67
CA LEU A 392 57.08 -29.71 14.57
C LEU A 392 56.29 -30.84 13.91
N HIS A 393 56.85 -32.04 13.80
CA HIS A 393 56.09 -33.21 13.34
C HIS A 393 54.97 -33.61 14.31
N SER A 394 55.19 -33.48 15.62
CA SER A 394 54.16 -33.73 16.63
C SER A 394 53.01 -32.71 16.55
N THR A 395 53.34 -31.42 16.38
CA THR A 395 52.32 -30.36 16.22
C THR A 395 51.58 -30.49 14.89
N LEU A 396 52.28 -30.84 13.80
CA LEU A 396 51.67 -31.13 12.50
C LEU A 396 50.69 -32.31 12.59
N ASN A 397 51.08 -33.42 13.23
CA ASN A 397 50.21 -34.58 13.38
C ASN A 397 48.96 -34.27 14.21
N ARG A 398 49.09 -33.44 15.25
CA ARG A 398 47.94 -32.97 16.04
C ARG A 398 46.98 -32.13 15.21
N GLU A 399 47.48 -31.16 14.45
CA GLU A 399 46.62 -30.34 13.57
C GLU A 399 46.04 -31.14 12.39
N LYS A 400 46.72 -32.19 11.92
CA LYS A 400 46.17 -33.10 10.90
C LYS A 400 44.96 -33.87 11.43
N LEU A 401 45.06 -34.36 12.67
CA LEU A 401 43.96 -35.09 13.31
C LEU A 401 42.74 -34.19 13.53
N THR A 402 42.94 -32.96 13.99
CA THR A 402 41.85 -31.99 14.19
C THR A 402 41.22 -31.57 12.86
N ALA A 403 42.01 -31.35 11.79
CA ALA A 403 41.50 -31.05 10.46
C ALA A 403 40.64 -32.19 9.89
N VAL A 404 40.99 -33.45 10.14
CA VAL A 404 40.18 -34.61 9.71
C VAL A 404 38.83 -34.66 10.46
N VAL A 405 38.82 -34.36 11.75
CA VAL A 405 37.57 -34.29 12.55
C VAL A 405 36.65 -33.19 12.03
N GLU A 406 37.18 -31.99 11.77
CA GLU A 406 36.39 -30.88 11.23
C GLU A 406 35.90 -31.15 9.80
N ARG A 407 36.71 -31.79 8.94
CA ARG A 407 36.24 -32.27 7.62
C ARG A 407 35.09 -33.27 7.72
N ASN A 408 35.13 -34.17 8.69
CA ASN A 408 34.04 -35.11 8.90
C ASN A 408 32.76 -34.41 9.40
N ARG A 409 32.90 -33.35 10.20
CA ARG A 409 31.77 -32.48 10.61
C ARG A 409 31.17 -31.73 9.43
N VAL A 410 31.99 -31.18 8.54
CA VAL A 410 31.52 -30.55 7.28
C VAL A 410 30.73 -31.55 6.44
N LYS A 411 31.24 -32.78 6.24
CA LYS A 411 30.54 -33.81 5.47
C LYS A 411 29.19 -34.19 6.07
N LEU A 412 29.06 -34.20 7.40
CA LEU A 412 27.78 -34.48 8.06
C LEU A 412 26.80 -33.31 7.89
N ALA A 413 27.28 -32.07 8.00
CA ALA A 413 26.48 -30.86 7.75
C ALA A 413 26.04 -30.76 6.27
N GLU A 414 26.92 -31.05 5.32
CA GLU A 414 26.59 -31.09 3.88
C GLU A 414 25.55 -32.15 3.54
N LYS A 415 25.62 -33.33 4.18
CA LYS A 415 24.59 -34.36 4.04
C LYS A 415 23.24 -33.90 4.57
N ALA A 416 23.21 -33.27 5.75
CA ALA A 416 21.98 -32.71 6.31
C ALA A 416 21.37 -31.62 5.41
N VAL A 417 22.21 -30.73 4.84
CA VAL A 417 21.76 -29.73 3.86
C VAL A 417 21.23 -30.42 2.60
N SER A 418 21.90 -31.45 2.08
CA SER A 418 21.45 -32.19 0.89
C SER A 418 20.13 -32.92 1.10
N GLU A 419 19.90 -33.51 2.28
CA GLU A 419 18.64 -34.15 2.64
C GLU A 419 17.50 -33.13 2.72
N LYS A 420 17.75 -31.98 3.35
CA LYS A 420 16.75 -30.89 3.42
C LYS A 420 16.45 -30.26 2.07
N ASP A 421 17.47 -30.08 1.22
CA ASP A 421 17.27 -29.62 -0.15
C ASP A 421 16.49 -30.63 -1.00
N LYS A 422 16.65 -31.94 -0.77
CA LYS A 422 15.82 -32.98 -1.41
C LYS A 422 14.37 -32.91 -0.95
N GLU A 423 14.12 -32.79 0.34
CA GLU A 423 12.76 -32.63 0.89
C GLU A 423 12.05 -31.39 0.30
N VAL A 424 12.76 -30.26 0.20
CA VAL A 424 12.24 -29.04 -0.43
C VAL A 424 11.95 -29.26 -1.90
N ASN A 425 12.87 -29.90 -2.64
CA ASN A 425 12.66 -30.20 -4.06
C ASN A 425 11.46 -31.13 -4.27
N GLU A 426 11.31 -32.19 -3.47
CA GLU A 426 10.16 -33.09 -3.54
C GLU A 426 8.83 -32.35 -3.28
N LEU A 427 8.79 -31.47 -2.29
CA LEU A 427 7.63 -30.61 -2.02
C LEU A 427 7.34 -29.61 -3.15
N VAL A 428 8.37 -29.01 -3.73
CA VAL A 428 8.24 -28.12 -4.90
C VAL A 428 7.73 -28.90 -6.11
N THR A 429 8.23 -30.11 -6.35
CA THR A 429 7.75 -30.96 -7.45
C THR A 429 6.30 -31.34 -7.23
N ARG A 430 5.91 -31.62 -5.98
CA ARG A 430 4.53 -31.90 -5.60
C ARG A 430 3.62 -30.67 -5.75
N LEU A 431 4.08 -29.49 -5.36
CA LEU A 431 3.39 -28.21 -5.60
C LEU A 431 3.21 -27.94 -7.09
N MET A 432 4.25 -28.14 -7.90
CA MET A 432 4.16 -28.03 -9.36
C MET A 432 3.14 -29.02 -9.94
N GLN A 433 3.02 -30.24 -9.41
CA GLN A 433 2.00 -31.20 -9.82
C GLN A 433 0.59 -30.79 -9.39
N TYR A 434 0.43 -30.11 -8.24
CA TYR A 434 -0.83 -29.48 -7.83
C TYR A 434 -1.18 -28.28 -8.73
N GLU A 435 -0.24 -27.41 -9.04
CA GLU A 435 -0.41 -26.25 -9.91
C GLU A 435 -0.71 -26.64 -11.37
N ARG A 436 -0.11 -27.73 -11.84
CA ARG A 436 -0.43 -28.36 -13.13
C ARG A 436 -1.75 -29.14 -13.12
N GLY A 437 -2.39 -29.29 -11.96
CA GLY A 437 -3.66 -29.99 -11.80
C GLY A 437 -3.58 -31.50 -11.98
N GLU A 438 -2.39 -32.10 -11.96
CA GLU A 438 -2.18 -33.55 -12.08
C GLU A 438 -2.38 -34.26 -10.74
N TYR A 439 -2.03 -33.61 -9.63
CA TYR A 439 -2.24 -34.12 -8.28
C TYR A 439 -3.61 -33.66 -7.74
N GLY A 440 -4.45 -34.60 -7.32
CA GLY A 440 -5.84 -34.32 -6.91
C GLY A 440 -6.88 -34.50 -8.02
N LEU A 441 -6.46 -34.64 -9.29
CA LEU A 441 -7.37 -34.94 -10.41
C LEU A 441 -8.14 -36.24 -10.19
N SER A 442 -7.51 -37.25 -9.61
CA SER A 442 -8.17 -38.53 -9.30
C SER A 442 -9.26 -38.39 -8.24
N GLN A 443 -9.03 -37.56 -7.21
CA GLN A 443 -10.01 -37.26 -6.16
C GLN A 443 -11.14 -36.38 -6.70
N ALA A 444 -10.81 -35.34 -7.46
CA ALA A 444 -11.80 -34.50 -8.14
C ALA A 444 -12.66 -35.30 -9.13
N VAL A 445 -12.08 -36.25 -9.87
CA VAL A 445 -12.83 -37.14 -10.77
C VAL A 445 -13.76 -38.09 -10.00
N GLN A 446 -13.38 -38.55 -8.80
CA GLN A 446 -14.24 -39.34 -7.92
C GLN A 446 -15.39 -38.49 -7.36
N GLU A 447 -15.11 -37.29 -6.85
CA GLU A 447 -16.15 -36.35 -6.38
C GLU A 447 -17.13 -35.98 -7.50
N ILE A 448 -16.65 -35.74 -8.72
CA ILE A 448 -17.53 -35.49 -9.87
C ILE A 448 -18.40 -36.70 -10.18
N LYS A 449 -17.89 -37.94 -10.03
CA LYS A 449 -18.69 -39.16 -10.23
C LYS A 449 -19.78 -39.28 -9.15
N ASP A 450 -19.45 -39.00 -7.90
CA ASP A 450 -20.39 -39.07 -6.78
C ASP A 450 -21.45 -37.96 -6.87
N LEU A 451 -21.06 -36.75 -7.25
CA LEU A 451 -21.99 -35.65 -7.52
C LEU A 451 -22.90 -35.95 -8.72
N LYS A 452 -22.39 -36.58 -9.77
CA LYS A 452 -23.23 -37.04 -10.90
C LYS A 452 -24.21 -38.14 -10.48
N ALA A 453 -23.82 -39.05 -9.58
CA ALA A 453 -24.74 -40.06 -9.04
C ALA A 453 -25.84 -39.41 -8.17
N ASN A 454 -25.47 -38.43 -7.34
CA ASN A 454 -26.43 -37.67 -6.53
C ASN A 454 -27.38 -36.83 -7.39
N LEU A 455 -26.91 -36.25 -8.50
CA LEU A 455 -27.78 -35.56 -9.46
C LEU A 455 -28.80 -36.52 -10.06
N ARG A 456 -28.39 -37.71 -10.51
CA ARG A 456 -29.32 -38.73 -11.04
C ARG A 456 -30.40 -39.12 -10.03
N LEU A 457 -30.04 -39.33 -8.76
CA LEU A 457 -31.01 -39.65 -7.71
C LEU A 457 -31.98 -38.50 -7.44
N ARG A 458 -31.51 -37.25 -7.55
CA ARG A 458 -32.37 -36.07 -7.43
C ARG A 458 -33.29 -35.93 -8.64
N ASP A 459 -32.79 -36.18 -9.84
CA ASP A 459 -33.58 -36.16 -11.07
C ASP A 459 -34.68 -37.23 -11.03
N GLU A 460 -34.37 -38.47 -10.62
CA GLU A 460 -35.38 -39.52 -10.40
C GLU A 460 -36.43 -39.11 -9.35
N LYS A 461 -36.01 -38.41 -8.29
CA LYS A 461 -36.94 -37.90 -7.27
C LYS A 461 -37.81 -36.76 -7.80
N ILE A 462 -37.25 -35.88 -8.64
CA ILE A 462 -37.99 -34.80 -9.30
C ILE A 462 -38.99 -35.40 -10.28
N GLU A 463 -38.62 -36.41 -11.06
CA GLU A 463 -39.54 -37.15 -11.94
C GLU A 463 -40.68 -37.78 -11.15
N GLY A 464 -40.37 -38.43 -10.01
CA GLY A 464 -41.38 -38.99 -9.11
C GLY A 464 -42.33 -37.94 -8.53
N LEU A 465 -41.81 -36.79 -8.10
CA LEU A 465 -42.63 -35.67 -7.62
C LEU A 465 -43.46 -35.05 -8.74
N THR A 466 -42.91 -34.93 -9.94
CA THR A 466 -43.63 -34.41 -11.11
C THR A 466 -44.78 -35.34 -11.49
N ALA A 467 -44.57 -36.65 -11.41
CA ALA A 467 -45.64 -37.63 -11.59
C ALA A 467 -46.75 -37.50 -10.53
N GLN A 468 -46.38 -37.29 -9.26
CA GLN A 468 -47.35 -37.05 -8.19
C GLN A 468 -48.10 -35.73 -8.37
N VAL A 469 -47.43 -34.66 -8.77
CA VAL A 469 -48.06 -33.37 -9.09
C VAL A 469 -49.03 -33.53 -10.25
N ASN A 470 -48.68 -34.28 -11.29
CA ASN A 470 -49.58 -34.55 -12.41
C ASN A 470 -50.79 -35.39 -11.98
N GLN A 471 -50.61 -36.39 -11.12
CA GLN A 471 -51.72 -37.18 -10.57
C GLN A 471 -52.64 -36.32 -9.69
N LEU A 472 -52.08 -35.47 -8.84
CA LEU A 472 -52.84 -34.52 -8.03
C LEU A 472 -53.54 -33.47 -8.90
N GLY A 473 -52.91 -33.03 -9.99
CA GLY A 473 -53.51 -32.12 -10.97
C GLY A 473 -54.71 -32.74 -11.68
N ILE A 474 -54.62 -34.01 -12.08
CA ILE A 474 -55.76 -34.76 -12.64
C ILE A 474 -56.87 -34.88 -11.59
N ALA A 475 -56.54 -35.29 -10.36
CA ALA A 475 -57.53 -35.41 -9.29
C ALA A 475 -58.19 -34.07 -8.94
N LEU A 476 -57.44 -32.96 -8.95
CA LEU A 476 -57.97 -31.62 -8.74
C LEU A 476 -58.95 -31.26 -9.86
N ASN A 477 -58.56 -31.47 -11.11
CA ASN A 477 -59.43 -31.21 -12.26
C ASN A 477 -60.71 -32.06 -12.23
N ASP A 478 -60.61 -33.33 -11.84
CA ASP A 478 -61.79 -34.20 -11.64
C ASP A 478 -62.71 -33.63 -10.55
N THR A 479 -62.15 -33.13 -9.43
CA THR A 479 -62.97 -32.48 -8.38
C THR A 479 -63.51 -31.11 -8.80
N GLU A 480 -62.81 -30.37 -9.67
CA GLU A 480 -63.28 -29.10 -10.22
C GLU A 480 -64.46 -29.34 -11.17
N THR A 481 -64.33 -30.29 -12.09
CA THR A 481 -65.43 -30.69 -12.99
C THR A 481 -66.65 -31.24 -12.23
N GLU A 482 -66.44 -32.03 -11.16
CA GLU A 482 -67.54 -32.46 -10.27
C GLU A 482 -68.19 -31.26 -9.57
N ASN A 483 -67.40 -30.28 -9.09
CA ASN A 483 -67.94 -29.06 -8.49
C ASN A 483 -68.70 -28.18 -9.48
N GLU A 484 -68.22 -28.06 -10.71
CA GLU A 484 -68.91 -27.36 -11.80
C GLU A 484 -70.27 -28.01 -12.09
N GLU A 485 -70.31 -29.34 -12.23
CA GLU A 485 -71.56 -30.07 -12.47
C GLU A 485 -72.53 -29.96 -11.27
N LEU A 486 -72.02 -30.01 -10.04
CA LEU A 486 -72.83 -29.81 -8.84
C LEU A 486 -73.38 -28.38 -8.73
N ARG A 487 -72.61 -27.36 -9.14
CA ARG A 487 -73.06 -25.96 -9.18
C ARG A 487 -74.13 -25.75 -10.25
N GLU A 488 -73.95 -26.32 -11.44
CA GLU A 488 -74.97 -26.28 -12.50
C GLU A 488 -76.27 -26.94 -12.05
N ARG A 489 -76.21 -28.12 -11.41
CA ARG A 489 -77.39 -28.81 -10.86
C ARG A 489 -78.11 -28.00 -9.76
N LEU A 490 -77.40 -27.13 -9.06
CA LEU A 490 -77.93 -26.22 -8.03
C LEU A 490 -78.37 -24.86 -8.60
N GLY A 491 -78.21 -24.62 -9.90
CA GLY A 491 -78.57 -23.37 -10.56
C GLY A 491 -77.64 -22.20 -10.22
N LEU A 492 -76.41 -22.49 -9.79
CA LEU A 492 -75.34 -21.52 -9.54
C LEU A 492 -74.42 -21.45 -10.75
N ASP A 493 -73.83 -20.29 -11.02
CA ASP A 493 -72.86 -20.14 -12.11
C ASP A 493 -71.60 -20.99 -11.80
N PRO A 494 -71.22 -21.95 -12.66
CA PRO A 494 -70.09 -22.85 -12.41
C PRO A 494 -68.77 -22.12 -12.15
N LYS A 495 -68.56 -20.94 -12.77
CA LYS A 495 -67.28 -20.20 -12.71
C LYS A 495 -67.24 -19.06 -11.69
N GLU A 496 -68.33 -18.76 -10.98
CA GLU A 496 -68.31 -17.70 -9.99
C GLU A 496 -67.54 -18.14 -8.72
N PRO A 497 -66.54 -17.37 -8.26
CA PRO A 497 -65.82 -17.70 -7.04
C PRO A 497 -66.72 -17.47 -5.82
N LEU A 498 -67.05 -18.56 -5.12
CA LEU A 498 -67.77 -18.47 -3.84
C LEU A 498 -66.91 -17.74 -2.80
N ASP A 499 -67.51 -16.81 -2.08
CA ASP A 499 -66.88 -16.17 -0.93
C ASP A 499 -66.69 -17.18 0.22
N THR A 500 -65.52 -17.82 0.22
CA THR A 500 -65.18 -18.84 1.20
C THR A 500 -64.99 -18.26 2.60
N GLU A 501 -64.74 -16.96 2.75
CA GLU A 501 -64.58 -16.31 4.06
C GLU A 501 -65.94 -16.14 4.73
N ALA A 502 -66.94 -15.61 4.01
CA ALA A 502 -68.31 -15.53 4.52
C ALA A 502 -68.89 -16.92 4.89
N ILE A 503 -68.55 -17.96 4.11
CA ILE A 503 -68.96 -19.34 4.41
C ILE A 503 -68.23 -19.88 5.65
N LYS A 504 -66.92 -19.63 5.80
CA LYS A 504 -66.14 -20.02 6.98
C LYS A 504 -66.63 -19.31 8.23
N GLU A 505 -66.93 -18.02 8.16
CA GLU A 505 -67.51 -17.24 9.26
C GLU A 505 -68.89 -17.76 9.64
N LYS A 506 -69.77 -18.02 8.66
CA LYS A 506 -71.09 -18.61 8.93
C LYS A 506 -70.98 -20.01 9.54
N LYS A 507 -69.98 -20.80 9.14
CA LYS A 507 -69.69 -22.11 9.73
C LYS A 507 -69.16 -21.96 11.16
N LEU A 508 -68.27 -20.99 11.43
CA LEU A 508 -67.73 -20.70 12.76
C LEU A 508 -68.83 -20.21 13.71
N VAL A 509 -69.71 -19.32 13.26
CA VAL A 509 -70.87 -18.86 14.03
C VAL A 509 -71.80 -20.02 14.33
N LYS A 510 -72.07 -20.90 13.36
CA LYS A 510 -72.87 -22.11 13.60
C LYS A 510 -72.22 -23.06 14.59
N THR A 511 -70.90 -23.31 14.51
CA THR A 511 -70.21 -24.18 15.47
C THR A 511 -70.24 -23.57 16.88
N GLN A 512 -70.01 -22.26 17.01
CA GLN A 512 -70.14 -21.55 18.28
C GLN A 512 -71.57 -21.60 18.83
N GLN A 513 -72.59 -21.42 17.99
CA GLN A 513 -74.00 -21.57 18.38
C GLN A 513 -74.31 -22.99 18.86
N THR A 514 -73.84 -24.03 18.14
CA THR A 514 -74.03 -25.42 18.57
C THR A 514 -73.27 -25.73 19.87
N ALA A 515 -72.08 -25.15 20.07
CA ALA A 515 -71.33 -25.30 21.31
C ALA A 515 -72.01 -24.59 22.48
N ALA A 516 -72.60 -23.41 22.26
CA ALA A 516 -73.41 -22.70 23.25
C ALA A 516 -74.69 -23.48 23.60
N LEU A 517 -75.39 -23.99 22.59
CA LEU A 517 -76.55 -24.85 22.77
C LEU A 517 -76.20 -26.11 23.58
N ASN A 518 -75.10 -26.78 23.22
CA ASN A 518 -74.63 -27.95 23.96
C ASN A 518 -74.30 -27.62 25.41
N ARG A 519 -73.71 -26.45 25.71
CA ARG A 519 -73.49 -26.01 27.10
C ARG A 519 -74.79 -25.79 27.87
N VAL A 520 -75.82 -25.21 27.23
CA VAL A 520 -77.14 -25.03 27.85
C VAL A 520 -77.79 -26.40 28.10
N LEU A 521 -77.75 -27.30 27.11
CA LEU A 521 -78.26 -28.66 27.25
C LEU A 521 -77.51 -29.46 28.31
N SER A 522 -76.19 -29.33 28.43
CA SER A 522 -75.42 -29.95 29.51
C SER A 522 -75.83 -29.46 30.88
N LYS A 523 -76.06 -28.15 31.05
CA LYS A 523 -76.57 -27.59 32.32
C LYS A 523 -77.98 -28.08 32.63
N GLU A 524 -78.83 -28.24 31.60
CA GLU A 524 -80.16 -28.80 31.78
C GLU A 524 -80.08 -30.29 32.15
N ILE A 525 -79.15 -31.05 31.58
CA ILE A 525 -78.88 -32.43 31.98
C ILE A 525 -78.40 -32.48 33.44
N GLU A 526 -77.49 -31.60 33.86
CA GLU A 526 -77.03 -31.53 35.26
C GLU A 526 -78.20 -31.23 36.21
N ARG A 527 -79.07 -30.27 35.87
CA ARG A 527 -80.28 -29.97 36.65
C ARG A 527 -81.22 -31.17 36.73
N LEU A 528 -81.46 -31.85 35.61
CA LEU A 528 -82.29 -33.06 35.57
C LEU A 528 -81.64 -34.22 36.34
N GLU A 529 -80.31 -34.31 36.37
CA GLU A 529 -79.58 -35.29 37.18
C GLU A 529 -79.67 -34.98 38.67
N GLU A 530 -79.59 -33.71 39.07
CA GLU A 530 -79.84 -33.26 40.44
C GLU A 530 -81.27 -33.58 40.88
N GLU A 531 -82.28 -33.25 40.06
CA GLU A 531 -83.68 -33.59 40.29
C GLU A 531 -83.87 -35.11 40.39
N ARG A 532 -83.24 -35.90 39.51
CA ARG A 532 -83.26 -37.36 39.57
C ARG A 532 -82.61 -37.87 40.86
N LEU A 533 -81.49 -37.30 41.30
CA LEU A 533 -80.82 -37.68 42.54
C LEU A 533 -81.66 -37.33 43.77
N GLU A 534 -82.31 -36.18 43.78
CA GLU A 534 -83.25 -35.80 44.85
C GLU A 534 -84.45 -36.73 44.91
N LEU A 535 -85.07 -37.03 43.76
CA LEU A 535 -86.17 -37.99 43.68
C LEU A 535 -85.73 -39.37 44.14
N LYS A 536 -84.52 -39.83 43.77
CA LYS A 536 -83.96 -41.10 44.22
C LYS A 536 -83.67 -41.10 45.73
N ARG A 537 -83.23 -39.98 46.31
CA ARG A 537 -83.09 -39.82 47.77
C ARG A 537 -84.46 -39.86 48.47
N LYS A 538 -85.48 -39.20 47.92
CA LYS A 538 -86.87 -39.26 48.42
C LYS A 538 -87.41 -40.69 48.35
N LEU A 539 -87.19 -41.39 47.23
CA LEU A 539 -87.59 -42.79 47.05
C LEU A 539 -86.88 -43.72 48.04
N ARG A 540 -85.57 -43.53 48.27
CA ARG A 540 -84.82 -44.28 49.29
C ARG A 540 -85.34 -44.01 50.70
N LYS A 541 -85.68 -42.77 51.04
CA LYS A 541 -86.29 -42.45 52.35
C LYS A 541 -87.67 -43.08 52.48
N GLN A 542 -88.49 -43.06 51.43
CA GLN A 542 -89.79 -43.73 51.41
C GLN A 542 -89.65 -45.26 51.49
N ALA A 543 -88.70 -45.86 50.79
CA ALA A 543 -88.39 -47.28 50.88
C ALA A 543 -87.85 -47.66 52.27
N LEU A 544 -87.02 -46.81 52.89
CA LEU A 544 -86.54 -47.00 54.27
C LEU A 544 -87.70 -46.90 55.26
N HIS A 545 -88.60 -45.93 55.10
CA HIS A 545 -89.80 -45.82 55.94
C HIS A 545 -90.81 -46.96 55.71
N ARG A 546 -90.96 -47.44 54.46
CA ARG A 546 -91.79 -48.61 54.15
C ARG A 546 -91.17 -49.90 54.68
N GLY A 547 -89.85 -50.05 54.60
CA GLY A 547 -89.09 -51.15 55.21
C GLY A 547 -89.14 -51.11 56.73
N GLN A 548 -88.99 -49.93 57.35
CA GLN A 548 -89.15 -49.74 58.80
C GLN A 548 -90.58 -50.06 59.25
N ARG A 549 -91.61 -49.62 58.52
CA ARG A 549 -93.01 -50.00 58.80
C ARG A 549 -93.27 -51.49 58.59
N ALA A 550 -92.69 -52.12 57.59
CA ALA A 550 -92.85 -53.56 57.35
C ALA A 550 -92.15 -54.40 58.44
N VAL A 551 -91.00 -53.94 58.93
CA VAL A 551 -90.30 -54.54 60.08
C VAL A 551 -91.09 -54.32 61.39
N GLU A 552 -91.65 -53.13 61.61
CA GLU A 552 -92.54 -52.84 62.76
C GLU A 552 -93.86 -53.64 62.70
N LEU A 553 -94.32 -54.01 61.51
CA LEU A 553 -95.50 -54.85 61.27
C LEU A 553 -95.20 -56.36 61.19
N GLY A 554 -93.94 -56.77 61.34
CA GLY A 554 -93.53 -58.18 61.39
C GLY A 554 -93.70 -58.96 60.07
N LEU A 555 -93.71 -58.27 58.92
CA LEU A 555 -93.94 -58.87 57.60
C LEU A 555 -92.60 -59.28 56.94
N THR A 556 -92.58 -60.46 56.33
CA THR A 556 -91.37 -61.00 55.70
C THR A 556 -91.15 -60.44 54.29
N VAL A 557 -89.92 -60.53 53.77
CA VAL A 557 -89.52 -59.95 52.46
C VAL A 557 -90.35 -60.52 51.29
N GLU A 558 -90.90 -61.73 51.44
CA GLU A 558 -91.76 -62.38 50.45
C GLU A 558 -93.20 -61.81 50.46
N ASP A 559 -93.70 -61.32 51.61
CA ASP A 559 -95.04 -60.73 51.74
C ASP A 559 -95.13 -59.31 51.16
N LEU A 560 -94.01 -58.59 51.10
CA LEU A 560 -93.91 -57.23 50.53
C LEU A 560 -93.93 -57.23 48.99
N ALA A 561 -93.38 -58.27 48.35
CA ALA A 561 -93.36 -58.39 46.88
C ALA A 561 -94.75 -58.67 46.28
N VAL A 562 -95.67 -59.24 47.07
CA VAL A 562 -97.04 -59.54 46.64
C VAL A 562 -97.95 -58.31 46.72
N ALA A 563 -97.63 -57.34 47.59
CA ALA A 563 -98.36 -56.08 47.69
C ALA A 563 -98.03 -55.09 46.54
N GLU A 564 -96.84 -55.17 45.95
CA GLU A 564 -96.42 -54.28 44.85
C GLU A 564 -97.00 -54.64 43.47
N LEU A 565 -97.61 -55.82 43.31
CA LEU A 565 -98.29 -56.22 42.06
C LEU A 565 -99.78 -55.85 42.01
N SER A 566 -100.34 -55.27 43.08
CA SER A 566 -101.79 -54.99 43.18
C SER A 566 -102.17 -53.51 43.06
N ASP A 567 -101.22 -52.57 42.89
CA ASP A 567 -101.49 -51.11 42.98
C ASP A 567 -101.16 -50.31 41.69
N GLU A 568 -100.87 -50.97 40.55
CA GLU A 568 -100.66 -50.31 39.24
C GLU A 568 -101.86 -50.43 38.29
N GLY A 569 -103.07 -50.27 38.84
CA GLY A 569 -104.32 -50.28 38.09
C GLY A 569 -105.16 -49.05 38.36
N ASP A 570 -104.68 -47.83 38.06
CA ASP A 570 -105.54 -46.73 37.62
C ASP A 570 -104.77 -45.42 37.35
N ARG A 571 -105.30 -44.65 36.39
CA ARG A 571 -104.92 -43.29 35.90
C ARG A 571 -103.92 -43.31 34.73
N GLY A 572 -104.28 -42.96 33.50
CA GLY A 572 -105.43 -42.19 33.03
C GLY A 572 -104.93 -41.28 31.90
N GLU A 573 -105.52 -41.47 30.72
CA GLU A 573 -105.28 -40.73 29.48
C GLU A 573 -105.41 -39.21 29.66
N LEU A 574 -104.59 -38.42 28.96
CA LEU A 574 -105.02 -37.09 28.54
C LEU A 574 -104.49 -36.67 27.17
N HIS A 575 -105.46 -36.13 26.45
CA HIS A 575 -105.58 -35.97 25.02
C HIS A 575 -104.73 -34.82 24.44
N VAL A 576 -104.27 -35.05 23.22
CA VAL A 576 -103.68 -34.12 22.24
C VAL A 576 -104.53 -32.86 22.02
N THR A 577 -103.89 -31.68 21.90
CA THR A 577 -104.35 -30.61 21.00
C THR A 577 -103.27 -30.25 19.97
N LYS A 578 -103.65 -30.38 18.70
CA LYS A 578 -102.91 -30.02 17.49
C LYS A 578 -103.02 -28.51 17.25
N THR A 579 -101.93 -27.89 16.82
CA THR A 579 -101.95 -26.79 15.84
C THR A 579 -101.09 -27.18 14.64
N ARG A 580 -101.53 -26.69 13.48
CA ARG A 580 -101.36 -27.22 12.12
C ARG A 580 -100.52 -26.25 11.29
N SER A 581 -99.56 -26.76 10.51
CA SER A 581 -99.14 -26.35 9.14
C SER A 581 -97.72 -26.92 8.87
N GLU A 582 -97.58 -28.00 8.08
CA GLU A 582 -97.26 -28.03 6.62
C GLU A 582 -95.87 -28.67 6.38
N PRO A 583 -95.52 -29.19 5.18
CA PRO A 583 -95.58 -30.61 4.85
C PRO A 583 -94.20 -31.30 4.69
N ALA A 584 -94.23 -32.63 4.68
CA ALA A 584 -93.11 -33.51 4.42
C ALA A 584 -92.54 -33.37 2.99
N LEU A 585 -91.21 -33.47 2.86
CA LEU A 585 -90.49 -33.74 1.60
C LEU A 585 -89.45 -34.86 1.81
N SER A 586 -89.74 -36.01 1.21
CA SER A 586 -88.92 -37.20 0.89
C SER A 586 -88.02 -37.82 1.97
N SER A 587 -88.39 -39.03 2.42
CA SER A 587 -87.64 -39.85 3.40
C SER A 587 -86.35 -40.51 2.86
N SER A 588 -85.95 -40.31 1.61
CA SER A 588 -84.73 -40.94 1.05
C SER A 588 -83.45 -40.11 1.28
N LYS A 589 -83.55 -38.78 1.29
CA LYS A 589 -82.40 -37.87 1.53
C LYS A 589 -81.99 -37.82 3.00
N ALA A 590 -82.94 -37.96 3.93
CA ALA A 590 -82.65 -37.94 5.38
C ALA A 590 -81.80 -39.14 5.81
N ASP A 591 -82.07 -40.33 5.26
CA ASP A 591 -81.34 -41.55 5.57
C ASP A 591 -79.93 -41.56 4.94
N GLN A 592 -79.79 -41.04 3.72
CA GLN A 592 -78.47 -40.84 3.10
C GLN A 592 -77.62 -39.79 3.82
N LEU A 593 -78.22 -38.68 4.26
CA LEU A 593 -77.53 -37.67 5.08
C LEU A 593 -77.11 -38.23 6.44
N ASN A 594 -77.92 -39.10 7.06
CA ASN A 594 -77.57 -39.74 8.31
C ASN A 594 -76.44 -40.79 8.14
N ALA A 595 -76.43 -41.53 7.03
CA ALA A 595 -75.35 -42.46 6.72
C ALA A 595 -74.03 -41.72 6.40
N ASN A 596 -74.08 -40.64 5.63
CA ASN A 596 -72.91 -39.81 5.34
C ASN A 596 -72.40 -39.08 6.58
N ASN A 597 -73.30 -38.56 7.43
CA ASN A 597 -72.88 -37.97 8.70
C ASN A 597 -72.24 -38.99 9.64
N LYS A 598 -72.65 -40.27 9.62
CA LYS A 598 -71.97 -41.33 10.39
C LYS A 598 -70.58 -41.64 9.83
N ARG A 599 -70.42 -41.73 8.50
CA ARG A 599 -69.11 -41.95 7.86
C ARG A 599 -68.14 -40.78 8.11
N LEU A 600 -68.62 -39.55 7.93
CA LEU A 600 -67.84 -38.34 8.21
C LEU A 600 -67.45 -38.24 9.69
N LYS A 601 -68.31 -38.65 10.63
CA LYS A 601 -67.93 -38.73 12.05
C LYS A 601 -66.80 -39.73 12.28
N THR A 602 -66.89 -40.92 11.69
CA THR A 602 -65.82 -41.93 11.84
C THR A 602 -64.51 -41.54 11.18
N GLU A 603 -64.53 -40.77 10.09
CA GLU A 603 -63.33 -40.23 9.43
C GLU A 603 -62.71 -39.08 10.23
N VAL A 604 -63.54 -38.19 10.78
CA VAL A 604 -63.08 -37.12 11.68
C VAL A 604 -62.45 -37.71 12.93
N GLU A 605 -63.06 -38.72 13.56
CA GLU A 605 -62.49 -39.42 14.72
C GLU A 605 -61.14 -40.08 14.40
N LYS A 606 -60.98 -40.68 13.20
CA LYS A 606 -59.69 -41.23 12.76
C LYS A 606 -58.62 -40.16 12.55
N HIS A 607 -58.96 -39.06 11.88
CA HIS A 607 -58.02 -37.97 11.65
C HIS A 607 -57.65 -37.23 12.94
N GLU A 608 -58.56 -37.13 13.91
CA GLU A 608 -58.24 -36.61 15.25
C GLU A 608 -57.24 -37.52 15.98
N LEU A 609 -57.39 -38.84 15.87
CA LEU A 609 -56.47 -39.83 16.43
C LEU A 609 -55.08 -39.76 15.75
N GLU A 610 -55.03 -39.66 14.42
CA GLU A 610 -53.80 -39.49 13.65
C GLU A 610 -53.09 -38.18 14.00
N SER A 611 -53.82 -37.06 14.07
CA SER A 611 -53.29 -35.76 14.51
C SER A 611 -52.73 -35.83 15.94
N ASN A 612 -53.41 -36.54 16.84
CA ASN A 612 -52.92 -36.71 18.21
C ASN A 612 -51.65 -37.58 18.25
N ASN A 613 -51.57 -38.65 17.47
CA ASN A 613 -50.36 -39.47 17.36
C ASN A 613 -49.17 -38.66 16.82
N ILE A 614 -49.35 -37.89 15.74
CA ILE A 614 -48.31 -37.01 15.19
C ILE A 614 -47.88 -35.98 16.23
N LYS A 615 -48.81 -35.37 16.97
CA LYS A 615 -48.47 -34.43 18.05
C LYS A 615 -47.63 -35.08 19.16
N THR A 616 -47.90 -36.35 19.50
CA THR A 616 -47.10 -37.07 20.49
C THR A 616 -45.71 -37.45 19.98
N GLU A 617 -45.58 -37.84 18.72
CA GLU A 617 -44.28 -38.11 18.09
C GLU A 617 -43.44 -36.85 17.97
N LEU A 618 -44.06 -35.73 17.61
CA LEU A 618 -43.40 -34.43 17.52
C LEU A 618 -42.91 -33.95 18.91
N LYS A 619 -43.66 -34.26 19.98
CA LYS A 619 -43.19 -34.03 21.36
C LYS A 619 -41.99 -34.91 21.73
N LYS A 620 -42.00 -36.19 21.36
CA LYS A 620 -40.86 -37.11 21.60
C LYS A 620 -39.60 -36.71 20.82
N LEU A 621 -39.75 -36.34 19.55
CA LEU A 621 -38.63 -35.84 18.74
C LEU A 621 -38.08 -34.53 19.27
N LYS A 622 -38.94 -33.65 19.81
CA LYS A 622 -38.50 -32.41 20.49
C LYS A 622 -37.73 -32.68 21.77
N SER A 623 -38.12 -33.66 22.59
CA SER A 623 -37.37 -34.01 23.79
C SER A 623 -36.02 -34.65 23.44
N GLN A 624 -35.98 -35.56 22.47
CA GLN A 624 -34.73 -36.17 21.99
C GLN A 624 -33.76 -35.14 21.38
N ASN A 625 -34.27 -34.17 20.61
CA ASN A 625 -33.42 -33.09 20.09
C ASN A 625 -32.86 -32.20 21.20
N LYS A 626 -33.58 -32.07 22.33
CA LYS A 626 -33.11 -31.29 23.47
C LYS A 626 -32.01 -32.06 24.22
N GLU A 627 -32.22 -33.35 24.47
CA GLU A 627 -31.24 -34.24 25.10
C GLU A 627 -29.92 -34.29 24.30
N LEU A 628 -30.00 -34.49 22.97
CA LEU A 628 -28.80 -34.50 22.10
C LEU A 628 -28.07 -33.15 22.04
N LYS A 629 -28.77 -32.03 22.22
CA LYS A 629 -28.16 -30.70 22.32
C LYS A 629 -27.43 -30.53 23.65
N ASP A 630 -28.04 -31.02 24.73
CA ASP A 630 -27.45 -30.94 26.07
C ASP A 630 -26.22 -31.87 26.17
N GLU A 631 -26.27 -33.08 25.59
CA GLU A 631 -25.11 -33.99 25.49
C GLU A 631 -23.97 -33.39 24.66
N ASN A 632 -24.26 -32.79 23.50
CA ASN A 632 -23.24 -32.10 22.70
C ASN A 632 -22.56 -30.97 23.48
N ARG A 633 -23.33 -30.20 24.25
CA ARG A 633 -22.80 -29.11 25.06
C ARG A 633 -21.92 -29.62 26.19
N GLN A 634 -22.29 -30.74 26.82
CA GLN A 634 -21.47 -31.39 27.85
C GLN A 634 -20.15 -31.93 27.28
N LEU A 635 -20.18 -32.51 26.07
CA LEU A 635 -18.97 -32.97 25.37
C LEU A 635 -18.03 -31.81 25.01
N GLU A 636 -18.56 -30.68 24.56
CA GLU A 636 -17.76 -29.47 24.30
C GLU A 636 -17.03 -28.98 25.56
N VAL A 637 -17.73 -28.93 26.69
CA VAL A 637 -17.15 -28.52 27.98
C VAL A 637 -16.08 -29.52 28.43
N GLY A 638 -16.35 -30.83 28.36
CA GLY A 638 -15.39 -31.87 28.72
C GLY A 638 -14.11 -31.83 27.87
N LEU A 639 -14.22 -31.56 26.56
CA LEU A 639 -13.04 -31.45 25.69
C LEU A 639 -12.22 -30.18 25.98
N ARG A 640 -12.85 -29.07 26.36
CA ARG A 640 -12.16 -27.85 26.81
C ARG A 640 -11.43 -28.07 28.14
N GLU A 641 -12.04 -28.77 29.08
CA GLU A 641 -11.41 -29.12 30.36
C GLU A 641 -10.20 -30.04 30.17
N VAL A 642 -10.31 -31.07 29.31
CA VAL A 642 -9.18 -31.95 28.98
C VAL A 642 -8.03 -31.18 28.33
N PHE A 643 -8.34 -30.24 27.43
CA PHE A 643 -7.32 -29.38 26.81
C PHE A 643 -6.65 -28.43 27.82
N GLY A 644 -7.43 -27.84 28.75
CA GLY A 644 -6.90 -27.04 29.85
C GLY A 644 -5.97 -27.85 30.76
N GLN A 645 -6.37 -29.06 31.14
CA GLN A 645 -5.58 -29.96 31.97
C GLN A 645 -4.29 -30.43 31.28
N LEU A 646 -4.31 -30.68 29.97
CA LEU A 646 -3.10 -30.99 29.20
C LEU A 646 -2.11 -29.82 29.13
N ARG A 647 -2.62 -28.59 29.17
CA ARG A 647 -1.80 -27.36 29.17
C ARG A 647 -1.23 -27.02 30.56
N GLU A 648 -1.95 -27.36 31.63
CA GLU A 648 -1.59 -27.03 33.01
C GLU A 648 -0.80 -28.13 33.75
N ASN A 649 -0.63 -29.33 33.17
CA ASN A 649 0.00 -30.45 33.87
C ASN A 649 1.53 -30.27 34.04
N PRO A 650 2.07 -30.14 35.28
CA PRO A 650 3.49 -29.85 35.50
C PRO A 650 4.41 -31.06 35.30
N MET A 651 3.88 -32.28 35.29
CA MET A 651 4.69 -33.51 35.17
C MET A 651 5.23 -33.80 33.75
N LEU A 652 4.89 -32.96 32.75
CA LEU A 652 5.40 -33.07 31.38
C LEU A 652 6.46 -32.00 31.04
N GLN A 653 6.85 -31.16 32.01
CA GLN A 653 7.95 -30.22 31.87
C GLN A 653 9.25 -30.89 32.36
N SER A 654 10.00 -31.52 31.44
CA SER A 654 11.38 -31.94 31.70
C SER A 654 12.36 -30.88 31.22
N GLU A 655 13.49 -30.76 31.92
CA GLU A 655 14.51 -29.68 31.86
C GLU A 655 15.32 -29.58 30.55
N ALA A 656 14.76 -29.97 29.39
CA ALA A 656 15.43 -29.84 28.11
C ALA A 656 14.46 -29.43 26.99
N GLY A 657 14.35 -28.12 26.76
CA GLY A 657 13.75 -27.54 25.56
C GLY A 657 12.22 -27.47 25.57
N GLU A 658 11.69 -26.28 25.32
CA GLU A 658 10.26 -26.00 25.14
C GLU A 658 9.64 -26.89 24.05
N VAL A 659 9.05 -28.03 24.44
CA VAL A 659 8.12 -28.76 23.58
C VAL A 659 6.84 -28.95 24.37
N PHE A 660 5.92 -27.98 24.22
CA PHE A 660 4.53 -28.20 24.57
C PHE A 660 4.03 -29.42 23.80
N LEU A 661 3.38 -30.36 24.48
CA LEU A 661 2.62 -31.45 23.85
C LEU A 661 1.39 -30.85 23.16
N ARG A 662 1.64 -30.23 22.01
CA ARG A 662 0.62 -29.68 21.13
C ARG A 662 -0.10 -30.87 20.53
N VAL A 663 -1.40 -31.01 20.78
CA VAL A 663 -2.24 -32.05 20.17
C VAL A 663 -3.10 -31.37 19.10
N PRO A 664 -2.63 -31.29 17.84
CA PRO A 664 -3.26 -30.46 16.82
C PRO A 664 -4.69 -30.88 16.51
N ALA A 665 -5.00 -32.18 16.69
CA ALA A 665 -6.35 -32.69 16.49
C ALA A 665 -7.35 -32.13 17.52
N LEU A 666 -6.95 -32.02 18.79
CA LEU A 666 -7.80 -31.50 19.86
C LEU A 666 -7.94 -29.97 19.76
N GLU A 667 -6.84 -29.28 19.41
CA GLU A 667 -6.85 -27.83 19.13
C GLU A 667 -7.77 -27.47 17.96
N LYS A 668 -7.71 -28.24 16.86
CA LYS A 668 -8.61 -28.08 15.71
C LYS A 668 -10.08 -28.29 16.10
N LEU A 669 -10.38 -29.31 16.91
CA LEU A 669 -11.74 -29.63 17.31
C LEU A 669 -12.35 -28.55 18.22
N ILE A 670 -11.55 -27.96 19.12
CA ILE A 670 -11.97 -26.86 20.00
C ILE A 670 -12.17 -25.57 19.19
N ALA A 671 -11.25 -25.24 18.28
CA ALA A 671 -11.41 -24.08 17.40
C ALA A 671 -12.66 -24.19 16.51
N MET A 672 -12.98 -25.40 16.02
CA MET A 672 -14.20 -25.65 15.25
C MET A 672 -15.47 -25.52 16.10
N PHE A 673 -15.47 -25.97 17.37
CA PHE A 673 -16.59 -25.76 18.28
C PHE A 673 -16.75 -24.30 18.71
N GLU A 674 -15.66 -23.56 18.89
CA GLU A 674 -15.68 -22.12 19.18
C GLU A 674 -16.27 -21.33 18.01
N CYS A 675 -15.87 -21.66 16.78
CA CYS A 675 -16.47 -21.08 15.58
C CYS A 675 -17.97 -21.42 15.47
N ARG A 676 -18.35 -22.69 15.69
CA ARG A 676 -19.77 -23.11 15.72
C ARG A 676 -20.59 -22.34 16.76
N SER A 677 -20.02 -22.09 17.94
CA SER A 677 -20.69 -21.37 19.03
C SER A 677 -20.83 -19.87 18.76
N ALA A 678 -19.92 -19.27 18.00
CA ALA A 678 -19.93 -17.84 17.66
C ALA A 678 -20.83 -17.51 16.46
N THR A 679 -20.90 -18.38 15.45
CA THR A 679 -21.63 -18.10 14.20
C THR A 679 -22.83 -19.02 13.93
N GLY A 680 -23.01 -20.07 14.74
CA GLY A 680 -24.14 -21.01 14.60
C GLY A 680 -24.01 -22.02 13.46
N GLN A 681 -22.96 -21.96 12.64
CA GLN A 681 -22.70 -22.88 11.51
C GLN A 681 -21.21 -23.23 11.39
N TYR A 682 -20.93 -24.37 10.75
CA TYR A 682 -19.56 -24.82 10.45
C TYR A 682 -19.02 -24.02 9.25
N ASP A 683 -18.10 -23.10 9.49
CA ASP A 683 -17.49 -22.33 8.41
C ASP A 683 -16.17 -22.97 7.94
N VAL A 684 -16.28 -23.77 6.88
CA VAL A 684 -15.17 -24.47 6.20
C VAL A 684 -14.07 -23.49 5.75
N HIS A 685 -14.43 -22.22 5.51
CA HIS A 685 -13.48 -21.19 5.12
C HIS A 685 -12.50 -20.85 6.27
N VAL A 686 -12.96 -20.88 7.52
CA VAL A 686 -12.10 -20.64 8.70
C VAL A 686 -11.16 -21.83 8.91
N GLU A 687 -11.64 -23.06 8.67
CA GLU A 687 -10.83 -24.27 8.73
C GLU A 687 -9.72 -24.28 7.65
N LEU A 688 -10.06 -23.93 6.40
CA LEU A 688 -9.09 -23.83 5.32
C LEU A 688 -8.07 -22.73 5.58
N ARG A 689 -8.51 -21.57 6.10
CA ARG A 689 -7.62 -20.47 6.46
C ARG A 689 -6.62 -20.85 7.55
N ALA A 690 -7.08 -21.49 8.63
CA ALA A 690 -6.19 -21.96 9.70
C ALA A 690 -5.19 -23.03 9.20
N ASN A 691 -5.61 -23.91 8.29
CA ASN A 691 -4.72 -24.90 7.67
C ASN A 691 -3.68 -24.23 6.76
N VAL A 692 -4.05 -23.21 5.98
CA VAL A 692 -3.11 -22.44 5.15
C VAL A 692 -2.12 -21.68 6.02
N GLU A 693 -2.58 -20.97 7.06
CA GLU A 693 -1.70 -20.24 7.99
C GLU A 693 -0.73 -21.19 8.72
N GLN A 694 -1.17 -22.39 9.11
CA GLN A 694 -0.29 -23.42 9.70
C GLN A 694 0.75 -23.95 8.69
N LEU A 695 0.36 -24.18 7.44
CA LEU A 695 1.29 -24.65 6.39
C LEU A 695 2.29 -23.57 6.01
N VAL A 696 1.88 -22.30 5.99
CA VAL A 696 2.77 -21.15 5.78
C VAL A 696 3.80 -21.06 6.92
N GLY A 697 3.37 -21.14 8.18
CA GLY A 697 4.29 -21.14 9.32
C GLY A 697 5.31 -22.28 9.28
N ARG A 698 4.89 -23.50 8.94
CA ARG A 698 5.82 -24.63 8.76
C ARG A 698 6.77 -24.45 7.58
N ASN A 699 6.33 -23.80 6.50
CA ASN A 699 7.20 -23.49 5.36
C ASN A 699 8.27 -22.47 5.75
N GLU A 700 7.90 -21.45 6.53
CA GLU A 700 8.83 -20.46 7.09
C GLU A 700 9.83 -21.10 8.05
N GLU A 701 9.39 -21.99 8.94
CA GLU A 701 10.27 -22.76 9.83
C GLU A 701 11.28 -23.62 9.04
N LEU A 702 10.83 -24.37 8.03
CA LEU A 702 11.72 -25.19 7.19
C LEU A 702 12.72 -24.33 6.40
N ARG A 703 12.31 -23.15 5.93
CA ARG A 703 13.21 -22.20 5.27
C ARG A 703 14.26 -21.66 6.24
N HIS A 704 13.87 -21.34 7.47
CA HIS A 704 14.79 -20.90 8.51
C HIS A 704 15.76 -22.01 8.93
N GLU A 705 15.30 -23.25 9.08
CA GLU A 705 16.15 -24.42 9.34
C GLU A 705 17.16 -24.66 8.20
N LEU A 706 16.70 -24.58 6.94
CA LEU A 706 17.59 -24.70 5.78
C LEU A 706 18.63 -23.58 5.74
N GLN A 707 18.22 -22.34 6.05
CA GLN A 707 19.12 -21.20 6.10
C GLN A 707 20.17 -21.34 7.22
N ARG A 708 19.76 -21.81 8.41
CA ARG A 708 20.68 -22.10 9.53
C ARG A 708 21.65 -23.23 9.18
N ALA A 709 21.17 -24.34 8.61
CA ALA A 709 22.00 -25.46 8.20
C ALA A 709 23.03 -25.06 7.12
N ARG A 710 22.63 -24.22 6.16
CA ARG A 710 23.55 -23.65 5.16
C ARG A 710 24.59 -22.73 5.80
N TYR A 711 24.17 -21.86 6.73
CA TYR A 711 25.09 -20.98 7.45
C TYR A 711 26.12 -21.78 8.28
N GLU A 712 25.66 -22.79 9.02
CA GLU A 712 26.54 -23.70 9.78
C GLU A 712 27.50 -24.47 8.87
N SER A 713 27.04 -24.97 7.72
CA SER A 713 27.89 -25.61 6.72
C SER A 713 28.98 -24.65 6.20
N THR A 714 28.61 -23.42 5.83
CA THR A 714 29.59 -22.43 5.35
C THR A 714 30.61 -22.04 6.42
N ASN A 715 30.20 -21.91 7.68
CA ASN A 715 31.11 -21.61 8.79
C ASN A 715 32.10 -22.76 9.04
N LEU A 716 31.63 -24.01 9.01
CA LEU A 716 32.50 -25.18 9.18
C LEU A 716 33.49 -25.31 8.02
N VAL A 717 33.09 -25.02 6.78
CA VAL A 717 34.00 -24.97 5.61
C VAL A 717 35.12 -23.95 5.82
N VAL A 718 34.80 -22.74 6.27
CA VAL A 718 35.81 -21.70 6.57
C VAL A 718 36.77 -22.14 7.69
N ILE A 719 36.28 -22.87 8.70
CA ILE A 719 37.13 -23.41 9.78
C ILE A 719 38.09 -24.49 9.23
N VAL A 720 37.61 -25.36 8.33
CA VAL A 720 38.44 -26.36 7.66
C VAL A 720 39.52 -25.69 6.81
N ASP A 721 39.17 -24.68 6.00
CA ASP A 721 40.14 -23.97 5.16
C ASP A 721 41.26 -23.33 5.99
N LYS A 722 40.92 -22.71 7.13
CA LYS A 722 41.91 -22.14 8.07
C LYS A 722 42.82 -23.20 8.68
N LYS A 723 42.31 -24.41 8.93
CA LYS A 723 43.12 -25.53 9.43
C LYS A 723 44.02 -26.11 8.33
N GLU A 724 43.54 -26.15 7.09
CA GLU A 724 44.32 -26.59 5.94
C GLU A 724 45.43 -25.61 5.56
N THR A 725 45.20 -24.30 5.66
CA THR A 725 46.28 -23.31 5.47
C THR A 725 47.34 -23.46 6.55
N ARG A 726 46.94 -23.65 7.82
CA ARG A 726 47.90 -23.85 8.91
C ARG A 726 48.71 -25.15 8.77
N LEU A 727 48.10 -26.20 8.22
CA LEU A 727 48.81 -27.43 7.88
C LEU A 727 49.84 -27.20 6.77
N ARG A 728 49.48 -26.47 5.72
CA ARG A 728 50.41 -26.12 4.64
C ARG A 728 51.58 -25.27 5.14
N GLU A 729 51.34 -24.31 6.02
CA GLU A 729 52.38 -23.51 6.66
C GLU A 729 53.35 -24.37 7.48
N LEU A 730 52.84 -25.29 8.31
CA LEU A 730 53.68 -26.19 9.10
C LEU A 730 54.43 -27.22 8.24
N GLU A 731 53.82 -27.68 7.13
CA GLU A 731 54.49 -28.55 6.16
C GLU A 731 55.61 -27.84 5.42
N GLN A 732 55.42 -26.58 5.04
CA GLN A 732 56.44 -25.72 4.45
C GLN A 732 57.58 -25.46 5.44
N GLU A 733 57.27 -25.12 6.71
CA GLU A 733 58.28 -24.87 7.74
C GLU A 733 59.15 -26.11 8.04
N ILE A 734 58.56 -27.32 7.99
CA ILE A 734 59.30 -28.58 8.10
C ILE A 734 60.14 -28.85 6.85
N LEU A 735 59.63 -28.51 5.67
CA LEU A 735 60.34 -28.64 4.41
C LEU A 735 61.55 -27.70 4.37
N ASP A 736 61.38 -26.44 4.77
CA ASP A 736 62.44 -25.44 4.89
C ASP A 736 63.53 -25.89 5.89
N LEU A 737 63.13 -26.48 7.02
CA LEU A 737 64.08 -27.03 8.01
C LEU A 737 64.80 -28.30 7.52
N ARG A 738 64.17 -29.10 6.65
CA ARG A 738 64.82 -30.24 5.98
C ARG A 738 65.75 -29.78 4.87
N GLU A 739 65.37 -28.78 4.09
CA GLU A 739 66.22 -28.16 3.06
C GLU A 739 67.44 -27.46 3.70
N ALA A 740 67.28 -26.88 4.89
CA ALA A 740 68.39 -26.37 5.71
C ALA A 740 69.30 -27.48 6.29
N GLY A 741 68.81 -28.73 6.39
CA GLY A 741 69.56 -29.89 6.90
C GLY A 741 70.17 -30.80 5.81
N GLU A 742 69.57 -30.88 4.63
CA GLU A 742 69.99 -31.73 3.51
C GLU A 742 70.53 -30.95 2.30
N GLY A 743 70.43 -29.61 2.31
CA GLY A 743 70.95 -28.75 1.26
C GLY A 743 72.37 -28.29 1.53
N VAL A 744 73.36 -29.00 0.96
CA VAL A 744 74.58 -28.37 0.46
C VAL A 744 74.15 -27.40 -0.66
N ILE A 745 73.65 -26.23 -0.29
CA ILE A 745 73.68 -25.07 -1.17
C ILE A 745 75.01 -24.40 -0.87
N LYS A 746 76.01 -24.70 -1.71
CA LYS A 746 77.12 -23.78 -1.93
C LYS A 746 76.53 -22.48 -2.47
N ILE A 747 76.14 -21.58 -1.58
CA ILE A 747 76.29 -20.15 -1.82
C ILE A 747 77.24 -19.70 -0.73
N GLN A 748 78.51 -19.90 -1.05
CA GLN A 748 79.59 -19.25 -0.36
C GLN A 748 79.42 -17.75 -0.63
N PRO A 749 79.26 -16.89 0.40
CA PRO A 749 79.34 -15.46 0.16
C PRO A 749 80.79 -15.18 -0.22
N LEU A 750 81.03 -14.74 -1.45
CA LEU A 750 82.36 -14.27 -1.81
C LEU A 750 82.55 -12.89 -1.19
N VAL A 751 82.93 -12.90 0.08
CA VAL A 751 83.62 -11.79 0.73
C VAL A 751 85.07 -11.89 0.26
N LEU A 752 85.56 -10.85 -0.41
CA LEU A 752 86.99 -10.68 -0.64
C LEU A 752 87.70 -10.54 0.72
N PRO A 753 88.75 -11.32 1.00
CA PRO A 753 89.66 -11.02 2.10
C PRO A 753 90.31 -9.66 1.88
N GLU A 754 90.46 -8.87 2.95
CA GLU A 754 91.24 -7.63 2.93
C GLU A 754 92.64 -7.89 2.34
N GLY A 755 92.88 -7.40 1.11
CA GLY A 755 94.22 -7.32 0.52
C GLY A 755 94.48 -7.97 -0.86
N MET A 756 93.50 -8.48 -1.62
CA MET A 756 93.77 -8.97 -3.00
C MET A 756 92.84 -8.40 -4.08
N SER A 757 93.46 -7.95 -5.18
CA SER A 757 92.83 -7.42 -6.38
C SER A 757 92.33 -8.54 -7.33
N PRO A 758 91.05 -8.53 -7.78
CA PRO A 758 90.53 -9.51 -8.71
C PRO A 758 90.92 -9.19 -10.16
N SER A 759 91.27 -10.24 -10.91
CA SER A 759 91.40 -10.19 -12.37
C SER A 759 90.04 -9.99 -13.03
N SER A 760 89.99 -9.13 -14.05
CA SER A 760 88.78 -8.76 -14.82
C SER A 760 87.90 -9.93 -15.30
N THR A 761 88.46 -11.13 -15.50
CA THR A 761 87.74 -12.30 -16.02
C THR A 761 86.75 -12.93 -15.04
N GLU A 762 87.05 -12.94 -13.74
CA GLU A 762 86.17 -13.55 -12.72
C GLU A 762 84.98 -12.63 -12.38
N VAL A 763 85.19 -11.32 -12.43
CA VAL A 763 84.11 -10.33 -12.29
C VAL A 763 83.15 -10.42 -13.48
N ILE A 764 83.68 -10.59 -14.69
CA ILE A 764 82.87 -10.76 -15.91
C ILE A 764 82.06 -12.07 -15.85
N SER A 765 82.62 -13.18 -15.35
CA SER A 765 81.85 -14.44 -15.24
C SER A 765 80.71 -14.34 -14.23
N CYS A 766 80.94 -13.73 -13.05
CA CYS A 766 79.90 -13.53 -12.05
C CYS A 766 78.77 -12.61 -12.56
N LEU A 767 79.13 -11.55 -13.29
CA LEU A 767 78.14 -10.65 -13.89
C LEU A 767 77.33 -11.34 -15.00
N ASN A 768 77.96 -12.18 -15.82
CA ASN A 768 77.27 -12.96 -16.85
C ASN A 768 76.31 -14.00 -16.25
N GLU A 769 76.70 -14.64 -15.15
CA GLU A 769 75.82 -15.56 -14.40
C GLU A 769 74.61 -14.82 -13.82
N TYR A 770 74.84 -13.64 -13.24
CA TYR A 770 73.77 -12.79 -12.69
C TYR A 770 72.80 -12.33 -13.79
N LEU A 771 73.33 -11.94 -14.95
CA LEU A 771 72.53 -11.56 -16.11
C LEU A 771 71.69 -12.74 -16.63
N THR A 772 72.26 -13.95 -16.64
CA THR A 772 71.55 -15.15 -17.09
C THR A 772 70.40 -15.51 -16.15
N GLN A 773 70.62 -15.40 -14.83
CA GLN A 773 69.55 -15.57 -13.83
C GLN A 773 68.46 -14.50 -13.99
N ALA A 774 68.83 -13.23 -14.16
CA ALA A 774 67.86 -12.15 -14.37
C ALA A 774 67.03 -12.34 -15.65
N ILE A 775 67.63 -12.83 -16.74
CA ILE A 775 66.93 -13.15 -17.99
C ILE A 775 65.96 -14.33 -17.79
N GLN A 776 66.38 -15.38 -17.07
CA GLN A 776 65.49 -16.50 -16.76
C GLN A 776 64.32 -16.07 -15.88
N GLU A 777 64.56 -15.26 -14.84
CA GLU A 777 63.49 -14.70 -14.00
C GLU A 777 62.53 -13.81 -14.80
N CYS A 778 63.03 -12.98 -15.71
CA CYS A 778 62.18 -12.18 -16.59
C CYS A 778 61.33 -13.07 -17.49
N SER A 779 61.91 -14.10 -18.11
CA SER A 779 61.16 -15.04 -18.96
C SER A 779 60.08 -15.80 -18.19
N LEU A 780 60.36 -16.21 -16.94
CA LEU A 780 59.38 -16.86 -16.08
C LEU A 780 58.24 -15.89 -15.72
N LYS A 781 58.56 -14.64 -15.40
CA LYS A 781 57.55 -13.60 -15.14
C LYS A 781 56.70 -13.31 -16.38
N GLU A 782 57.27 -13.26 -17.57
CA GLU A 782 56.53 -13.12 -18.83
C GLU A 782 55.55 -14.30 -19.07
N THR A 783 55.99 -15.53 -18.80
CA THR A 783 55.08 -16.69 -18.90
C THR A 783 53.98 -16.68 -17.84
N MET A 784 54.23 -16.11 -16.66
CA MET A 784 53.20 -15.92 -15.65
C MET A 784 52.21 -14.81 -16.04
N LEU A 785 52.71 -13.69 -16.57
CA LEU A 785 51.87 -12.59 -17.05
C LEU A 785 50.95 -13.06 -18.19
N THR A 786 51.46 -13.80 -19.17
CA THR A 786 50.62 -14.35 -20.26
C THR A 786 49.57 -15.34 -19.77
N LYS A 787 49.87 -16.16 -18.74
CA LYS A 787 48.86 -17.01 -18.09
C LYS A 787 47.79 -16.18 -17.40
N LEU A 788 48.18 -15.15 -16.64
CA LEU A 788 47.24 -14.26 -15.97
C LEU A 788 46.38 -13.46 -16.95
N GLU A 789 46.94 -13.02 -18.08
CA GLU A 789 46.21 -12.36 -19.16
C GLU A 789 45.16 -13.30 -19.77
N ASN A 790 45.52 -14.55 -20.05
CA ASN A 790 44.58 -15.56 -20.54
C ASN A 790 43.47 -15.87 -19.53
N GLU A 791 43.79 -15.97 -18.25
CA GLU A 791 42.79 -16.14 -17.18
C GLU A 791 41.87 -14.92 -17.09
N LEU A 792 42.42 -13.71 -17.15
CA LEU A 792 41.65 -12.47 -17.15
C LEU A 792 40.70 -12.40 -18.36
N GLU A 793 41.15 -12.82 -19.54
CA GLU A 793 40.32 -12.88 -20.74
C GLU A 793 39.21 -13.94 -20.62
N ASN A 794 39.52 -15.09 -20.03
CA ASN A 794 38.52 -16.11 -19.70
C ASN A 794 37.48 -15.59 -18.69
N PHE A 795 37.89 -14.84 -17.68
CA PHE A 795 36.96 -14.19 -16.76
C PHE A 795 36.10 -13.14 -17.46
N LYS A 796 36.67 -12.31 -18.34
CA LYS A 796 35.89 -11.35 -19.16
C LYS A 796 34.82 -12.06 -19.99
N ARG A 797 35.15 -13.18 -20.64
CA ARG A 797 34.17 -13.99 -21.39
C ARG A 797 33.08 -14.56 -20.46
N LYS A 798 33.44 -15.11 -19.30
CA LYS A 798 32.49 -15.60 -18.30
C LYS A 798 31.56 -14.49 -17.81
N PHE A 799 32.09 -13.31 -17.51
CA PHE A 799 31.30 -12.14 -17.11
C PHE A 799 30.34 -11.69 -18.21
N ALA A 800 30.77 -11.70 -19.48
CA ALA A 800 29.88 -11.38 -20.59
C ALA A 800 28.70 -12.36 -20.69
N VAL A 801 28.95 -13.66 -20.51
CA VAL A 801 27.89 -14.69 -20.45
C VAL A 801 26.95 -14.46 -19.26
N ILE A 802 27.49 -14.17 -18.07
CA ILE A 802 26.67 -13.90 -16.87
C ILE A 802 25.82 -12.63 -17.06
N ILE A 803 26.37 -11.58 -17.68
CA ILE A 803 25.62 -10.35 -17.99
C ILE A 803 24.48 -10.64 -18.99
N HIS A 804 24.74 -11.45 -20.01
CA HIS A 804 23.70 -11.87 -20.96
C HIS A 804 22.61 -12.72 -20.29
N GLN A 805 23.01 -13.72 -19.48
CA GLN A 805 22.08 -14.55 -18.70
C GLN A 805 21.25 -13.71 -17.73
N LYS A 806 21.88 -12.75 -17.03
CA LYS A 806 21.18 -11.78 -16.19
C LYS A 806 20.16 -10.98 -17.00
N GLY A 807 20.52 -10.53 -18.19
CA GLY A 807 19.61 -9.83 -19.11
C GLY A 807 18.39 -10.66 -19.51
N LEU A 808 18.60 -11.93 -19.88
CA LEU A 808 17.51 -12.89 -20.14
C LEU A 808 16.62 -13.09 -18.91
N LEU A 809 17.21 -13.27 -17.73
CA LEU A 809 16.46 -13.44 -16.49
C LEU A 809 15.59 -12.22 -16.14
N TYR A 810 16.09 -11.01 -16.41
CA TYR A 810 15.27 -9.79 -16.25
C TYR A 810 14.15 -9.70 -17.28
N GLN A 811 14.37 -10.15 -18.51
CA GLN A 811 13.30 -10.23 -19.51
C GLN A 811 12.23 -11.23 -19.08
N GLU A 812 12.60 -12.44 -18.68
CA GLU A 812 11.69 -13.45 -18.15
C GLU A 812 10.92 -12.94 -16.93
N TYR A 813 11.61 -12.29 -15.99
CA TYR A 813 10.97 -11.67 -14.82
C TYR A 813 9.98 -10.56 -15.22
N LEU A 814 10.32 -9.73 -16.19
CA LEU A 814 9.42 -8.67 -16.69
C LEU A 814 8.19 -9.26 -17.38
N GLU A 815 8.38 -10.30 -18.20
CA GLU A 815 7.28 -11.03 -18.83
C GLU A 815 6.38 -11.69 -17.79
N GLU A 816 6.94 -12.41 -16.83
CA GLU A 816 6.19 -13.00 -15.74
C GLU A 816 5.45 -11.94 -14.93
N LYS A 817 6.11 -10.84 -14.55
CA LYS A 817 5.49 -9.73 -13.84
C LYS A 817 4.31 -9.15 -14.62
N ASN A 818 4.45 -8.94 -15.92
CA ASN A 818 3.34 -8.48 -16.77
C ASN A 818 2.19 -9.51 -16.80
N THR A 819 2.50 -10.81 -16.91
CA THR A 819 1.45 -11.84 -16.86
C THR A 819 0.78 -11.91 -15.49
N TRP A 820 1.52 -11.69 -14.41
CA TRP A 820 0.98 -11.60 -13.05
C TRP A 820 0.08 -10.38 -12.91
N GLU A 821 0.51 -9.20 -13.37
CA GLU A 821 -0.31 -7.97 -13.37
C GLU A 821 -1.63 -8.19 -14.13
N ILE A 822 -1.56 -8.74 -15.35
CA ILE A 822 -2.77 -9.08 -16.13
C ILE A 822 -3.66 -10.09 -15.42
N ARG A 823 -3.10 -11.14 -14.80
CA ARG A 823 -3.89 -12.11 -14.03
C ARG A 823 -4.52 -11.45 -12.81
N THR A 824 -3.79 -10.58 -12.09
CA THR A 824 -4.31 -9.87 -10.93
C THR A 824 -5.44 -8.93 -11.30
N GLU A 825 -5.31 -8.18 -12.40
CA GLU A 825 -6.38 -7.33 -12.93
C GLU A 825 -7.62 -8.17 -13.29
N LYS A 826 -7.45 -9.29 -14.00
CA LYS A 826 -8.57 -10.20 -14.30
C LYS A 826 -9.25 -10.75 -13.07
N THR A 827 -8.48 -11.21 -12.08
CA THR A 827 -9.07 -11.70 -10.81
C THR A 827 -9.76 -10.56 -10.04
N LEU A 828 -9.27 -9.33 -10.13
CA LEU A 828 -9.90 -8.16 -9.53
C LEU A 828 -11.22 -7.84 -10.24
N GLU A 829 -11.26 -7.91 -11.57
CA GLU A 829 -12.49 -7.77 -12.36
C GLU A 829 -13.51 -8.85 -11.98
N GLU A 830 -13.12 -10.12 -11.97
CA GLU A 830 -13.98 -11.25 -11.57
C GLU A 830 -14.50 -11.11 -10.13
N THR A 831 -13.65 -10.70 -9.18
CA THR A 831 -14.09 -10.48 -7.80
C THR A 831 -15.05 -9.30 -7.67
N ASN A 832 -14.87 -8.24 -8.47
CA ASN A 832 -15.81 -7.11 -8.51
C ASN A 832 -17.14 -7.50 -9.16
N GLU A 833 -17.13 -8.35 -10.19
CA GLU A 833 -18.34 -8.92 -10.78
C GLU A 833 -19.08 -9.82 -9.77
N LEU A 834 -18.37 -10.69 -9.07
CA LEU A 834 -18.96 -11.54 -8.02
C LEU A 834 -19.52 -10.71 -6.86
N LYS A 835 -18.86 -9.61 -6.46
CA LYS A 835 -19.40 -8.68 -5.47
C LYS A 835 -20.69 -8.03 -5.96
N ARG A 836 -20.73 -7.56 -7.21
CA ARG A 836 -21.96 -7.02 -7.83
C ARG A 836 -23.09 -8.05 -7.86
N LEU A 837 -22.80 -9.30 -8.23
CA LEU A 837 -23.79 -10.37 -8.22
C LEU A 837 -24.30 -10.66 -6.80
N ARG A 838 -23.39 -10.70 -5.81
CA ARG A 838 -23.76 -10.89 -4.40
C ARG A 838 -24.63 -9.74 -3.87
N GLU A 839 -24.34 -8.49 -4.24
CA GLU A 839 -25.17 -7.34 -3.89
C GLU A 839 -26.56 -7.44 -4.53
N GLN A 840 -26.63 -7.82 -5.82
CA GLN A 840 -27.90 -8.05 -6.52
C GLN A 840 -28.71 -9.17 -5.86
N ASP A 841 -28.08 -10.30 -5.54
CA ASP A 841 -28.74 -11.41 -4.86
C ASP A 841 -29.15 -11.04 -3.43
N GLY A 842 -28.36 -10.22 -2.73
CA GLY A 842 -28.73 -9.65 -1.45
C GLY A 842 -29.98 -8.78 -1.53
N ILE A 843 -30.12 -7.95 -2.56
CA ILE A 843 -31.34 -7.17 -2.81
C ILE A 843 -32.53 -8.08 -3.10
N ARG A 844 -32.35 -9.12 -3.94
CA ARG A 844 -33.40 -10.11 -4.24
C ARG A 844 -33.87 -10.85 -3.00
N LEU A 845 -32.94 -11.26 -2.12
CA LEU A 845 -33.28 -11.91 -0.85
C LEU A 845 -34.11 -10.98 0.03
N LEU A 846 -33.72 -9.71 0.16
CA LEU A 846 -34.53 -8.71 0.89
C LEU A 846 -35.91 -8.50 0.27
N GLU A 847 -36.04 -8.57 -1.05
CA GLU A 847 -37.33 -8.52 -1.74
C GLU A 847 -38.18 -9.76 -1.47
N TYR A 848 -37.59 -10.96 -1.51
CA TYR A 848 -38.28 -12.20 -1.16
C TYR A 848 -38.73 -12.21 0.30
N ASP A 849 -37.89 -11.74 1.23
CA ASP A 849 -38.25 -11.62 2.64
C ASP A 849 -39.42 -10.65 2.84
N ARG A 850 -39.39 -9.48 2.17
CA ARG A 850 -40.51 -8.54 2.17
C ARG A 850 -41.78 -9.13 1.57
N LEU A 851 -41.68 -9.94 0.51
CA LEU A 851 -42.83 -10.60 -0.09
C LEU A 851 -43.41 -11.66 0.85
N LEU A 852 -42.58 -12.42 1.56
CA LEU A 852 -42.99 -13.36 2.59
C LEU A 852 -43.68 -12.66 3.77
N GLU A 853 -43.15 -11.52 4.22
CA GLU A 853 -43.79 -10.67 5.24
C GLU A 853 -45.15 -10.14 4.79
N ASN A 854 -45.26 -9.70 3.53
CA ASN A 854 -46.53 -9.23 2.96
C ASN A 854 -47.56 -10.37 2.86
N LEU A 855 -47.15 -11.56 2.42
CA LEU A 855 -48.00 -12.75 2.38
C LEU A 855 -48.50 -13.18 3.76
N ALA A 856 -47.79 -12.83 4.83
CA ALA A 856 -48.19 -13.10 6.21
C ALA A 856 -49.14 -12.05 6.81
N ALA A 857 -49.42 -10.94 6.11
CA ALA A 857 -50.20 -9.80 6.62
C ALA A 857 -51.68 -9.82 6.17
N ASP A 858 -52.55 -9.12 6.89
CA ASP A 858 -54.00 -9.12 6.68
C ASP A 858 -54.45 -8.43 5.37
N PRO A 859 -55.56 -8.85 4.73
CA PRO A 859 -55.98 -8.36 3.41
C PRO A 859 -56.23 -6.85 3.29
N GLU A 860 -56.72 -6.20 4.34
CA GLU A 860 -56.89 -4.72 4.34
C GLU A 860 -55.57 -3.98 4.46
N THR A 861 -54.64 -4.51 5.28
CA THR A 861 -53.28 -3.96 5.39
C THR A 861 -52.49 -4.14 4.10
N LEU A 862 -52.75 -5.21 3.35
CA LEU A 862 -52.20 -5.43 2.02
C LEU A 862 -52.71 -4.40 1.00
N LYS A 863 -53.99 -4.05 1.00
CA LYS A 863 -54.54 -3.02 0.08
C LYS A 863 -53.94 -1.64 0.32
N THR A 864 -53.80 -1.22 1.58
CA THR A 864 -53.16 0.06 1.92
C THR A 864 -51.67 0.04 1.61
N ARG A 865 -50.98 -1.06 1.91
CA ARG A 865 -49.56 -1.25 1.59
C ARG A 865 -49.29 -1.29 0.10
N ILE A 866 -50.15 -1.90 -0.71
CA ILE A 866 -50.06 -1.91 -2.19
C ILE A 866 -50.26 -0.49 -2.73
N GLY A 867 -51.20 0.29 -2.19
CA GLY A 867 -51.36 1.70 -2.56
C GLY A 867 -50.11 2.53 -2.25
N GLU A 868 -49.50 2.31 -1.08
CA GLU A 868 -48.24 2.95 -0.68
C GLU A 868 -47.04 2.49 -1.53
N LEU A 869 -46.94 1.19 -1.83
CA LEU A 869 -45.91 0.62 -2.70
C LEU A 869 -46.05 1.15 -4.12
N THR A 870 -47.27 1.29 -4.64
CA THR A 870 -47.51 1.87 -5.97
C THR A 870 -47.07 3.33 -6.00
N ARG A 871 -47.39 4.12 -4.98
CA ARG A 871 -46.86 5.50 -4.83
C ARG A 871 -45.33 5.50 -4.76
N LYS A 872 -44.72 4.66 -3.94
CA LYS A 872 -43.25 4.54 -3.83
C LYS A 872 -42.62 4.14 -5.17
N VAL A 873 -43.19 3.17 -5.89
CA VAL A 873 -42.72 2.73 -7.22
C VAL A 873 -42.85 3.87 -8.24
N THR A 874 -43.92 4.66 -8.21
CA THR A 874 -44.03 5.83 -9.11
C THR A 874 -42.97 6.90 -8.81
N VAL A 875 -42.70 7.19 -7.53
CA VAL A 875 -41.63 8.12 -7.13
C VAL A 875 -40.27 7.56 -7.51
N LEU A 876 -40.03 6.27 -7.29
CA LEU A 876 -38.78 5.59 -7.68
C LEU A 876 -38.57 5.62 -9.20
N ARG A 877 -39.62 5.41 -10.02
CA ARG A 877 -39.51 5.52 -11.50
C ARG A 877 -39.18 6.93 -11.97
N VAL A 878 -39.75 7.95 -11.34
CA VAL A 878 -39.43 9.36 -11.64
C VAL A 878 -37.99 9.67 -11.23
N ASN A 879 -37.59 9.19 -10.04
CA ASN A 879 -36.22 9.33 -9.54
C ASN A 879 -35.21 8.53 -10.37
N GLU A 880 -35.57 7.37 -10.89
CA GLU A 880 -34.73 6.56 -11.77
C GLU A 880 -34.46 7.32 -13.07
N LYS A 881 -35.47 7.98 -13.67
CA LYS A 881 -35.25 8.84 -14.83
C LYS A 881 -34.41 10.10 -14.56
N SER A 882 -34.44 10.64 -13.34
CA SER A 882 -33.57 11.77 -12.98
C SER A 882 -32.16 11.31 -12.66
N LEU A 883 -32.01 10.17 -11.98
CA LEU A 883 -30.74 9.54 -11.64
C LEU A 883 -30.03 9.02 -12.89
N ALA A 884 -30.75 8.41 -13.84
CA ALA A 884 -30.21 7.99 -15.13
C ALA A 884 -29.64 9.18 -15.91
N ARG A 885 -30.33 10.32 -15.92
CA ARG A 885 -29.83 11.56 -16.56
C ARG A 885 -28.59 12.13 -15.85
N ARG A 886 -28.55 12.10 -14.51
CA ARG A 886 -27.35 12.47 -13.75
C ARG A 886 -26.19 11.50 -14.00
N TYR A 887 -26.48 10.21 -14.08
CA TYR A 887 -25.49 9.18 -14.35
C TYR A 887 -24.89 9.35 -15.76
N THR A 888 -25.71 9.57 -16.79
CA THR A 888 -25.20 9.83 -18.15
C THR A 888 -24.36 11.09 -18.21
N ALA A 889 -24.77 12.17 -17.54
CA ALA A 889 -23.98 13.41 -17.48
C ALA A 889 -22.65 13.19 -16.74
N MET A 890 -22.65 12.47 -15.62
CA MET A 890 -21.42 12.12 -14.89
C MET A 890 -20.52 11.18 -15.70
N GLN A 891 -21.10 10.24 -16.45
CA GLN A 891 -20.37 9.33 -17.33
C GLN A 891 -19.73 10.09 -18.50
N GLU A 892 -20.39 11.11 -19.05
CA GLU A 892 -19.82 12.00 -20.06
C GLU A 892 -18.63 12.79 -19.50
N VAL A 893 -18.75 13.37 -18.30
CA VAL A 893 -17.65 14.07 -17.61
C VAL A 893 -16.49 13.12 -17.28
N GLU A 894 -16.79 11.92 -16.82
CA GLU A 894 -15.81 10.87 -16.55
C GLU A 894 -15.08 10.45 -17.83
N SER A 895 -15.81 10.33 -18.94
CA SER A 895 -15.23 10.04 -20.25
C SER A 895 -14.34 11.17 -20.77
N SER A 896 -14.70 12.45 -20.54
CA SER A 896 -13.84 13.58 -20.92
C SER A 896 -12.58 13.63 -20.08
N LEU A 897 -12.69 13.40 -18.77
CA LEU A 897 -11.53 13.35 -17.87
C LEU A 897 -10.61 12.16 -18.20
N ARG A 898 -11.15 10.99 -18.57
CA ARG A 898 -10.35 9.87 -19.07
C ARG A 898 -9.59 10.23 -20.34
N ARG A 899 -10.23 10.88 -21.32
CA ARG A 899 -9.56 11.34 -22.55
C ARG A 899 -8.45 12.36 -22.27
N GLU A 900 -8.68 13.29 -21.35
CA GLU A 900 -7.65 14.24 -20.92
C GLU A 900 -6.49 13.54 -20.22
N ASN A 901 -6.76 12.56 -19.36
CA ASN A 901 -5.74 11.77 -18.67
C ASN A 901 -4.92 10.93 -19.67
N GLU A 902 -5.55 10.31 -20.67
CA GLU A 902 -4.87 9.63 -21.77
C GLU A 902 -4.04 10.59 -22.64
N LYS A 903 -4.49 11.83 -22.83
CA LYS A 903 -3.72 12.86 -23.52
C LYS A 903 -2.48 13.24 -22.70
N LEU A 904 -2.64 13.52 -21.40
CA LEU A 904 -1.52 13.82 -20.51
C LEU A 904 -0.52 12.67 -20.43
N LYS A 905 -0.97 11.42 -20.37
CA LYS A 905 -0.09 10.24 -20.43
C LYS A 905 0.70 10.19 -21.73
N ARG A 906 0.07 10.46 -22.88
CA ARG A 906 0.78 10.54 -24.17
C ARG A 906 1.80 11.68 -24.19
N ASP A 907 1.44 12.87 -23.70
CA ASP A 907 2.35 14.01 -23.62
C ASP A 907 3.56 13.73 -22.71
N ILE A 908 3.36 12.97 -21.61
CA ILE A 908 4.45 12.48 -20.74
C ILE A 908 5.34 11.50 -21.50
N LEU A 909 4.78 10.51 -22.19
CA LEU A 909 5.56 9.53 -22.97
C LEU A 909 6.36 10.21 -24.09
N ASP A 910 5.78 11.21 -24.76
CA ASP A 910 6.47 11.98 -25.80
C ASP A 910 7.61 12.82 -25.20
N MET A 911 7.39 13.44 -24.02
CA MET A 911 8.45 14.12 -23.28
C MET A 911 9.56 13.15 -22.86
N GLU A 912 9.22 11.99 -22.28
CA GLU A 912 10.19 10.95 -21.89
C GLU A 912 10.99 10.46 -23.09
N GLY A 913 10.35 10.23 -24.24
CA GLY A 913 11.00 9.88 -25.49
C GLY A 913 11.99 10.95 -25.95
N SER A 914 11.61 12.24 -25.86
CA SER A 914 12.50 13.36 -26.20
C SER A 914 13.72 13.46 -25.26
N VAL A 915 13.52 13.23 -23.95
CA VAL A 915 14.59 13.22 -22.95
C VAL A 915 15.52 12.04 -23.18
N MET A 916 14.99 10.84 -23.41
CA MET A 916 15.78 9.65 -23.73
C MET A 916 16.61 9.85 -25.00
N ALA A 917 16.04 10.44 -26.05
CA ALA A 917 16.78 10.77 -27.27
C ALA A 917 17.92 11.76 -27.00
N ARG A 918 17.68 12.77 -26.14
CA ARG A 918 18.70 13.75 -25.74
C ARG A 918 19.81 13.11 -24.90
N VAL A 919 19.45 12.23 -23.96
CA VAL A 919 20.42 11.46 -23.15
C VAL A 919 21.26 10.57 -24.06
N GLY A 920 20.64 9.81 -24.97
CA GLY A 920 21.37 8.97 -25.92
C GLY A 920 22.29 9.77 -26.85
N TYR A 921 21.89 10.98 -27.27
CA TYR A 921 22.80 11.89 -28.00
C TYR A 921 24.01 12.30 -27.15
N LEU A 922 23.79 12.67 -25.88
CA LEU A 922 24.86 13.08 -24.97
C LEU A 922 25.81 11.92 -24.63
N GLU A 923 25.29 10.69 -24.48
CA GLU A 923 26.10 9.48 -24.29
C GLU A 923 26.99 9.20 -25.50
N ARG A 924 26.42 9.21 -26.72
CA ARG A 924 27.21 9.05 -27.95
C ARG A 924 28.26 10.14 -28.10
N TYR A 925 27.91 11.38 -27.75
CA TYR A 925 28.87 12.48 -27.76
C TYR A 925 30.00 12.25 -26.74
N LYS A 926 29.68 11.79 -25.52
CA LYS A 926 30.65 11.45 -24.48
C LYS A 926 31.58 10.32 -24.95
N GLU A 927 31.05 9.25 -25.55
CA GLU A 927 31.85 8.16 -26.10
C GLU A 927 32.75 8.64 -27.24
N THR A 928 32.22 9.45 -28.15
CA THR A 928 33.00 10.03 -29.27
C THR A 928 34.10 10.96 -28.77
N ALA A 929 33.81 11.79 -27.76
CA ALA A 929 34.79 12.67 -27.13
C ALA A 929 35.85 11.85 -26.37
N GLY A 930 35.45 10.80 -25.65
CA GLY A 930 36.35 9.87 -24.98
C GLY A 930 37.28 9.15 -25.95
N TYR A 931 36.75 8.70 -27.09
CA TYR A 931 37.56 8.11 -28.16
C TYR A 931 38.55 9.13 -28.74
N LYS A 932 38.11 10.36 -29.04
CA LYS A 932 39.01 11.43 -29.50
C LYS A 932 40.11 11.75 -28.49
N MET A 933 39.76 11.83 -27.21
CA MET A 933 40.73 12.02 -26.12
C MET A 933 41.73 10.87 -26.07
N ALA A 934 41.28 9.62 -26.18
CA ALA A 934 42.17 8.47 -26.18
C ALA A 934 43.10 8.44 -27.40
N VAL A 935 42.62 8.83 -28.59
CA VAL A 935 43.46 8.97 -29.79
C VAL A 935 44.49 10.08 -29.62
N LEU A 936 44.08 11.24 -29.11
CA LEU A 936 45.00 12.35 -28.82
C LEU A 936 46.03 11.96 -27.77
N GLN A 937 45.63 11.27 -26.72
CA GLN A 937 46.52 10.76 -25.68
C GLN A 937 47.54 9.79 -26.27
N ARG A 938 47.09 8.83 -27.10
CA ARG A 938 47.99 7.90 -27.79
C ARG A 938 48.97 8.62 -28.71
N SER A 939 48.49 9.61 -29.47
CA SER A 939 49.37 10.40 -30.32
C SER A 939 50.38 11.22 -29.50
N LEU A 940 50.00 11.71 -28.32
CA LEU A 940 50.90 12.42 -27.41
C LEU A 940 51.97 11.47 -26.84
N ASP A 941 51.56 10.27 -26.41
CA ASP A 941 52.44 9.23 -25.91
C ASP A 941 53.42 8.73 -27.00
N GLU A 942 52.97 8.67 -28.26
CA GLU A 942 53.78 8.33 -29.44
C GLU A 942 54.67 9.48 -29.93
N SER A 943 54.35 10.74 -29.61
CA SER A 943 55.09 11.92 -30.10
C SER A 943 56.47 12.07 -29.47
N CYS A 944 56.68 11.51 -28.28
CA CYS A 944 58.00 11.47 -27.65
C CYS A 944 58.09 10.20 -26.78
N PRO A 945 58.50 9.07 -27.37
CA PRO A 945 58.74 7.86 -26.61
C PRO A 945 59.80 8.16 -25.56
N VAL A 946 59.45 8.01 -24.28
CA VAL A 946 60.40 8.22 -23.16
C VAL A 946 61.65 7.37 -23.37
N ALA A 947 61.52 6.19 -23.99
CA ALA A 947 62.64 5.33 -24.37
C ALA A 947 63.61 5.98 -25.38
N GLU A 948 63.11 6.72 -26.38
CA GLU A 948 63.96 7.44 -27.36
C GLU A 948 64.61 8.66 -26.71
N MET A 949 63.88 9.39 -25.87
CA MET A 949 64.46 10.53 -25.14
C MET A 949 65.53 10.08 -24.14
N GLU A 950 65.31 8.96 -23.44
CA GLU A 950 66.31 8.34 -22.57
C GLU A 950 67.50 7.81 -23.37
N ALA A 951 67.30 7.21 -24.54
CA ALA A 951 68.39 6.74 -25.41
C ALA A 951 69.25 7.92 -25.89
N VAL A 952 68.62 9.00 -26.37
CA VAL A 952 69.33 10.22 -26.78
C VAL A 952 70.04 10.87 -25.59
N ASN A 953 69.45 10.88 -24.39
CA ASN A 953 70.12 11.38 -23.19
C ASN A 953 71.31 10.50 -22.78
N ARG A 954 71.23 9.18 -22.93
CA ARG A 954 72.37 8.26 -22.71
C ARG A 954 73.48 8.54 -23.72
N GLU A 955 73.16 8.64 -25.00
CA GLU A 955 74.13 9.00 -26.05
C GLU A 955 74.75 10.37 -25.78
N HIS A 956 73.95 11.36 -25.40
CA HIS A 956 74.44 12.70 -25.05
C HIS A 956 75.34 12.67 -23.82
N ASN A 957 75.02 11.88 -22.80
CA ASN A 957 75.85 11.70 -21.61
C ASN A 957 77.16 10.98 -21.94
N GLU A 958 77.14 9.96 -22.80
CA GLU A 958 78.35 9.29 -23.27
C GLU A 958 79.25 10.22 -24.08
N VAL A 959 78.68 11.01 -24.99
CA VAL A 959 79.42 12.03 -25.75
C VAL A 959 80.02 13.05 -24.79
N THR A 960 79.24 13.53 -23.81
CA THR A 960 79.73 14.47 -22.80
C THR A 960 80.88 13.87 -21.97
N ALA A 961 80.79 12.60 -21.59
CA ALA A 961 81.87 11.89 -20.90
C ALA A 961 83.12 11.77 -21.78
N LYS A 962 82.97 11.38 -23.06
CA LYS A 962 84.07 11.33 -24.03
C LYS A 962 84.72 12.70 -24.24
N TYR A 963 83.94 13.78 -24.29
CA TYR A 963 84.45 15.16 -24.39
C TYR A 963 85.21 15.57 -23.12
N ARG A 964 84.72 15.23 -21.92
CA ARG A 964 85.45 15.48 -20.67
C ARG A 964 86.77 14.71 -20.62
N ASP A 965 86.78 13.44 -21.02
CA ASP A 965 87.99 12.63 -21.06
C ASP A 965 89.01 13.15 -22.09
N LEU A 966 88.53 13.67 -23.22
CA LEU A 966 89.38 14.28 -24.24
C LEU A 966 90.01 15.57 -23.72
N LEU A 967 89.21 16.44 -23.08
CA LEU A 967 89.69 17.65 -22.41
C LEU A 967 90.70 17.34 -21.31
N GLN A 968 90.48 16.31 -20.50
CA GLN A 968 91.45 15.89 -19.49
C GLN A 968 92.75 15.40 -20.13
N ARG A 969 92.69 14.63 -21.22
CA ARG A 969 93.88 14.20 -21.96
C ARG A 969 94.62 15.39 -22.59
N GLU A 970 93.90 16.33 -23.18
CA GLU A 970 94.49 17.56 -23.73
C GLU A 970 95.16 18.39 -22.63
N ASN A 971 94.52 18.57 -21.48
CA ASN A 971 95.11 19.26 -20.34
C ASN A 971 96.40 18.57 -19.85
N VAL A 972 96.41 17.23 -19.73
CA VAL A 972 97.61 16.48 -19.38
C VAL A 972 98.70 16.62 -20.43
N LEU A 973 98.35 16.70 -21.72
CA LEU A 973 99.32 16.94 -22.78
C LEU A 973 99.88 18.36 -22.73
N VAL A 974 99.06 19.36 -22.44
CA VAL A 974 99.47 20.76 -22.24
C VAL A 974 100.37 20.90 -21.01
N GLU A 975 100.06 20.21 -19.91
CA GLU A 975 100.95 20.17 -18.74
C GLU A 975 102.29 19.48 -19.04
N ARG A 976 102.30 18.46 -19.90
CA ARG A 976 103.54 17.82 -20.34
C ARG A 976 104.32 18.71 -21.30
N SER A 977 103.65 19.43 -22.21
CA SER A 977 104.31 20.35 -23.13
C SER A 977 104.90 21.54 -22.38
N SER A 978 104.19 22.10 -21.40
CA SER A 978 104.73 23.19 -20.56
C SER A 978 105.94 22.75 -19.74
N LYS A 979 105.93 21.53 -19.18
CA LYS A 979 107.11 20.92 -18.51
C LYS A 979 108.26 20.68 -19.47
N LEU A 980 107.98 20.29 -20.72
CA LEU A 980 109.00 20.13 -21.74
C LEU A 980 109.60 21.47 -22.16
N GLU A 981 108.77 22.50 -22.32
CA GLU A 981 109.20 23.87 -22.63
C GLU A 981 110.05 24.45 -21.49
N SER A 982 109.67 24.24 -20.22
CA SER A 982 110.48 24.67 -19.09
C SER A 982 111.84 23.96 -19.06
N LEU A 983 111.85 22.63 -19.26
CA LEU A 983 113.10 21.86 -19.35
C LEU A 983 113.96 22.28 -20.55
N GLN A 984 113.34 22.63 -21.69
CA GLN A 984 114.05 23.17 -22.84
C GLN A 984 114.66 24.55 -22.54
N SER A 985 113.95 25.41 -21.81
CA SER A 985 114.47 26.68 -21.31
C SER A 985 115.68 26.45 -20.41
N ASP A 986 115.57 25.56 -19.42
CA ASP A 986 116.66 25.22 -18.50
C ASP A 986 117.88 24.66 -19.26
N VAL A 987 117.65 23.79 -20.26
CA VAL A 987 118.73 23.26 -21.11
C VAL A 987 119.39 24.37 -21.92
N SER A 988 118.61 25.33 -22.43
CA SER A 988 119.16 26.47 -23.16
C SER A 988 119.97 27.40 -22.25
N GLU A 989 119.49 27.65 -21.03
CA GLU A 989 120.20 28.43 -20.02
C GLU A 989 121.52 27.74 -19.64
N LEU A 990 121.49 26.45 -19.34
CA LEU A 990 122.70 25.66 -19.05
C LEU A 990 123.67 25.62 -20.24
N GLN A 991 123.17 25.60 -21.48
CA GLN A 991 124.02 25.72 -22.67
C GLN A 991 124.69 27.09 -22.75
N THR A 992 123.95 28.18 -22.48
CA THR A 992 124.54 29.54 -22.44
C THR A 992 125.55 29.69 -21.31
N GLU A 993 125.29 29.12 -20.14
CA GLU A 993 126.25 29.08 -19.03
C GLU A 993 127.50 28.27 -19.40
N ARG A 994 127.34 27.13 -20.07
CA ARG A 994 128.46 26.33 -20.57
C ARG A 994 129.30 27.12 -21.57
N GLU A 995 128.67 27.84 -22.50
CA GLU A 995 129.37 28.71 -23.44
C GLU A 995 130.08 29.87 -22.76
N HIS A 996 129.46 30.46 -21.73
CA HIS A 996 130.08 31.50 -20.91
C HIS A 996 131.33 30.97 -20.19
N LEU A 997 131.22 29.82 -19.52
CA LEU A 997 132.35 29.16 -18.84
C LEU A 997 133.46 28.76 -19.82
N LEU A 998 133.11 28.34 -21.05
CA LEU A 998 134.10 28.07 -22.09
C LEU A 998 134.85 29.34 -22.51
N LYS A 999 134.14 30.47 -22.67
CA LYS A 999 134.76 31.77 -22.95
C LYS A 999 135.63 32.27 -21.80
N GLU A 1000 135.19 32.07 -20.56
CA GLU A 1000 136.00 32.39 -19.37
C GLU A 1000 137.25 31.52 -19.29
N LEU A 1001 137.13 30.23 -19.59
CA LEU A 1001 138.27 29.31 -19.65
C LEU A 1001 139.25 29.70 -20.76
N GLU A 1002 138.76 30.13 -21.93
CA GLU A 1002 139.60 30.67 -22.99
C GLU A 1002 140.30 31.96 -22.58
N ALA A 1003 139.61 32.87 -21.89
CA ALA A 1003 140.20 34.08 -21.34
C ALA A 1003 141.28 33.78 -20.28
N GLU A 1004 141.05 32.79 -19.41
CA GLU A 1004 142.07 32.35 -18.45
C GLU A 1004 143.24 31.62 -19.12
N LYS A 1005 143.00 30.81 -20.15
CA LYS A 1005 144.09 30.23 -20.97
C LYS A 1005 144.94 31.32 -21.63
N GLN A 1006 144.32 32.37 -22.15
CA GLN A 1006 145.03 33.52 -22.72
C GLN A 1006 145.83 34.27 -21.64
N LYS A 1007 145.26 34.47 -20.44
CA LYS A 1007 145.98 35.05 -19.30
C LYS A 1007 147.17 34.19 -18.88
N CYS A 1008 147.01 32.88 -18.76
CA CYS A 1008 148.10 31.94 -18.52
C CYS A 1008 149.18 32.03 -19.60
N HIS A 1009 148.80 32.14 -20.88
CA HIS A 1009 149.75 32.27 -21.97
C HIS A 1009 150.50 33.61 -21.95
N THR A 1010 149.84 34.70 -21.55
CA THR A 1010 150.53 35.98 -21.31
C THR A 1010 151.43 35.92 -20.08
N LEU A 1011 151.06 35.19 -19.02
CA LEU A 1011 151.90 34.98 -17.86
C LEU A 1011 153.11 34.10 -18.21
N GLU A 1012 152.94 33.07 -19.04
CA GLU A 1012 154.01 32.24 -19.60
C GLU A 1012 154.94 33.06 -20.51
N GLN A 1013 154.42 33.97 -21.34
CA GLN A 1013 155.23 34.92 -22.11
C GLN A 1013 156.01 35.87 -21.20
N THR A 1014 155.39 36.41 -20.15
CA THR A 1014 156.11 37.27 -19.19
C THR A 1014 157.15 36.51 -18.36
N LEU A 1015 156.93 35.23 -18.06
CA LEU A 1015 157.91 34.35 -17.43
C LEU A 1015 159.05 33.99 -18.40
N SER A 1016 158.74 33.82 -19.69
CA SER A 1016 159.74 33.56 -20.73
C SER A 1016 160.58 34.81 -21.04
N ASP A 1017 160.00 36.01 -20.95
CA ASP A 1017 160.72 37.29 -21.07
C ASP A 1017 161.57 37.61 -19.83
N LEU A 1018 161.17 37.14 -18.64
CA LEU A 1018 161.96 37.24 -17.40
C LEU A 1018 163.16 36.27 -17.34
N LEU A 1019 163.15 35.19 -18.13
CA LEU A 1019 164.18 34.14 -18.13
C LEU A 1019 165.14 34.19 -19.33
N GLY A 1020 165.05 35.20 -20.20
CA GLY A 1020 165.78 35.26 -21.46
C GLY A 1020 166.44 36.59 -21.80
N LYS A 1021 167.40 37.08 -21.00
CA LYS A 1021 168.55 37.93 -21.45
C LYS A 1021 169.50 38.26 -20.30
N ASP A 1022 170.58 37.47 -20.21
CA ASP A 1022 171.76 37.77 -19.39
C ASP A 1022 172.69 38.78 -20.08
N GLY A 1023 173.20 39.73 -19.29
CA GLY A 1023 174.49 40.37 -19.60
C GLY A 1023 174.69 41.82 -19.14
N ARG A 1024 175.01 42.00 -17.85
CA ARG A 1024 176.17 42.75 -17.28
C ARG A 1024 175.87 43.70 -16.10
N THR A 1025 176.52 43.34 -14.99
CA THR A 1025 177.14 44.16 -13.92
C THR A 1025 176.29 45.15 -13.11
N GLY A 1026 175.99 44.73 -11.87
CA GLY A 1026 176.24 45.47 -10.62
C GLY A 1026 175.28 46.60 -10.25
N THR A 1027 174.39 46.35 -9.27
CA THR A 1027 174.35 46.96 -7.92
C THR A 1027 173.11 46.46 -7.15
N SER A 1028 173.29 46.21 -5.86
CA SER A 1028 172.24 45.94 -4.87
C SER A 1028 171.50 47.24 -4.53
N ASP A 1029 170.15 47.15 -4.43
CA ASP A 1029 169.27 47.91 -3.50
C ASP A 1029 167.82 48.07 -3.99
N ILE A 1030 167.46 47.60 -5.19
CA ILE A 1030 166.10 47.77 -5.75
C ILE A 1030 165.11 46.66 -5.31
N ARG A 1031 165.58 45.53 -4.78
CA ARG A 1031 164.71 44.36 -4.47
C ARG A 1031 163.80 44.52 -3.23
N ALA A 1032 163.99 45.52 -2.38
CA ALA A 1032 163.23 45.68 -1.13
C ALA A 1032 161.94 46.52 -1.26
N GLU A 1033 161.90 47.47 -2.20
CA GLU A 1033 160.71 48.33 -2.41
C GLU A 1033 159.59 47.62 -3.18
N GLU A 1034 159.93 46.71 -4.10
CA GLU A 1034 158.96 45.96 -4.89
C GLU A 1034 158.18 44.95 -4.04
N ILE A 1035 158.84 44.27 -3.10
CA ILE A 1035 158.21 43.31 -2.17
C ILE A 1035 157.20 44.02 -1.25
N ASN A 1036 157.52 45.22 -0.74
CA ASN A 1036 156.61 46.00 0.10
C ASN A 1036 155.43 46.61 -0.67
N SER A 1037 155.51 46.73 -2.01
CA SER A 1037 154.40 47.13 -2.86
C SER A 1037 153.42 45.98 -3.12
N ILE A 1038 153.95 44.76 -3.25
CA ILE A 1038 153.16 43.53 -3.45
C ILE A 1038 152.41 43.17 -2.17
N SER A 1039 153.04 43.28 -0.99
CA SER A 1039 152.38 43.03 0.30
C SER A 1039 151.23 44.00 0.59
N ARG A 1040 151.32 45.28 0.17
CA ARG A 1040 150.22 46.25 0.27
C ARG A 1040 149.08 45.98 -0.72
N LYS A 1041 149.40 45.48 -1.92
CA LYS A 1041 148.40 45.04 -2.89
C LYS A 1041 147.69 43.75 -2.44
N LEU A 1042 148.40 42.84 -1.77
CA LEU A 1042 147.82 41.61 -1.22
C LEU A 1042 146.82 41.93 -0.09
N ALA A 1043 147.21 42.77 0.87
CA ALA A 1043 146.32 43.17 1.98
C ALA A 1043 145.07 43.94 1.51
N THR A 1044 145.18 44.73 0.44
CA THR A 1044 144.02 45.43 -0.13
C THR A 1044 143.09 44.51 -0.93
N LEU A 1045 143.60 43.41 -1.48
CA LEU A 1045 142.79 42.37 -2.10
C LEU A 1045 142.08 41.49 -1.06
N GLU A 1046 142.75 41.13 0.05
CA GLU A 1046 142.11 40.40 1.16
C GLU A 1046 140.96 41.20 1.79
N ILE A 1047 141.12 42.52 1.96
CA ILE A 1047 140.04 43.39 2.48
C ILE A 1047 138.87 43.51 1.49
N LYS A 1048 139.13 43.44 0.18
CA LYS A 1048 138.07 43.45 -0.85
C LYS A 1048 137.32 42.12 -0.89
N GLU A 1049 138.02 41.00 -0.81
CA GLU A 1049 137.41 39.66 -0.72
C GLU A 1049 136.51 39.55 0.53
N LEU A 1050 136.95 40.10 1.66
CA LEU A 1050 136.18 40.09 2.90
C LEU A 1050 134.91 40.95 2.81
N ASN A 1051 134.98 42.10 2.12
CA ASN A 1051 133.82 42.96 1.84
C ASN A 1051 132.83 42.30 0.85
N GLU A 1052 133.31 41.58 -0.15
CA GLU A 1052 132.46 40.84 -1.09
C GLU A 1052 131.77 39.64 -0.43
N ARG A 1053 132.47 38.92 0.46
CA ARG A 1053 131.84 37.87 1.30
C ARG A 1053 130.75 38.43 2.21
N GLN A 1054 130.96 39.61 2.80
CA GLN A 1054 129.92 40.25 3.62
C GLN A 1054 128.71 40.70 2.79
N ARG A 1055 128.91 41.20 1.56
CA ARG A 1055 127.81 41.53 0.65
C ARG A 1055 127.05 40.29 0.19
N ALA A 1056 127.74 39.20 -0.13
CA ALA A 1056 127.12 37.93 -0.50
C ALA A 1056 126.28 37.35 0.66
N ASN A 1057 126.81 37.37 1.89
CA ASN A 1057 126.06 36.93 3.07
C ASN A 1057 124.84 37.83 3.38
N HIS A 1058 124.94 39.15 3.12
CA HIS A 1058 123.79 40.03 3.30
C HIS A 1058 122.72 39.79 2.22
N ALA A 1059 123.12 39.54 0.98
CA ALA A 1059 122.22 39.19 -0.12
C ALA A 1059 121.50 37.85 0.14
N ALA A 1060 122.22 36.82 0.60
CA ALA A 1060 121.65 35.53 0.97
C ALA A 1060 120.58 35.67 2.08
N LYS A 1061 120.88 36.44 3.14
CA LYS A 1061 119.90 36.71 4.21
C LYS A 1061 118.66 37.46 3.72
N ARG A 1062 118.78 38.38 2.76
CA ARG A 1062 117.62 39.04 2.16
C ARG A 1062 116.82 38.08 1.29
N TYR A 1063 117.48 37.17 0.58
CA TYR A 1063 116.83 36.15 -0.23
C TYR A 1063 115.99 35.18 0.63
N ASP A 1064 116.54 34.75 1.77
CA ASP A 1064 115.81 33.92 2.73
C ASP A 1064 114.60 34.64 3.34
N GLN A 1065 114.71 35.94 3.62
CA GLN A 1065 113.57 36.75 4.08
C GLN A 1065 112.48 36.89 3.01
N VAL A 1066 112.83 37.09 1.75
CA VAL A 1066 111.86 37.15 0.64
C VAL A 1066 111.19 35.80 0.41
N ARG A 1067 111.95 34.70 0.53
CA ARG A 1067 111.41 33.34 0.43
C ARG A 1067 110.42 33.03 1.55
N GLY A 1068 110.71 33.47 2.79
CA GLY A 1068 109.75 33.36 3.91
C GLY A 1068 108.47 34.15 3.65
N MET A 1069 108.59 35.39 3.16
CA MET A 1069 107.41 36.21 2.82
C MET A 1069 106.56 35.60 1.69
N LEU A 1070 107.18 34.93 0.70
CA LEU A 1070 106.44 34.21 -0.34
C LEU A 1070 105.68 33.00 0.19
N GLN A 1071 106.28 32.22 1.10
CA GLN A 1071 105.59 31.09 1.74
C GLN A 1071 104.41 31.54 2.59
N ASP A 1072 104.52 32.67 3.29
CA ASP A 1072 103.42 33.25 4.06
C ASP A 1072 102.28 33.74 3.15
N ILE A 1073 102.59 34.24 1.95
CA ILE A 1073 101.60 34.66 0.95
C ILE A 1073 100.91 33.45 0.32
N ASP A 1074 101.66 32.40 -0.04
CA ASP A 1074 101.08 31.16 -0.58
C ASP A 1074 100.16 30.47 0.45
N GLY A 1075 100.54 30.47 1.74
CA GLY A 1075 99.68 30.01 2.82
C GLY A 1075 98.38 30.82 2.92
N ARG A 1076 98.46 32.15 2.77
CA ARG A 1076 97.28 33.03 2.74
C ARG A 1076 96.41 32.83 1.51
N ASN A 1077 96.99 32.55 0.35
CA ASN A 1077 96.24 32.26 -0.87
C ASN A 1077 95.49 30.94 -0.75
N ASN A 1078 96.13 29.89 -0.21
CA ASN A 1078 95.45 28.61 0.07
C ASN A 1078 94.30 28.77 1.08
N GLU A 1079 94.46 29.60 2.12
CA GLU A 1079 93.38 29.93 3.05
C GLU A 1079 92.23 30.70 2.38
N LEU A 1080 92.52 31.56 1.41
CA LEU A 1080 91.51 32.30 0.64
C LEU A 1080 90.79 31.41 -0.38
N GLU A 1081 91.49 30.50 -1.05
CA GLU A 1081 90.91 29.53 -1.98
C GLU A 1081 89.94 28.58 -1.25
N ASN A 1082 90.34 28.05 -0.09
CA ASN A 1082 89.48 27.21 0.73
C ASN A 1082 88.22 27.94 1.26
N ARG A 1083 88.28 29.26 1.46
CA ARG A 1083 87.12 30.08 1.86
C ARG A 1083 86.18 30.45 0.71
N VAL A 1084 86.59 30.25 -0.53
CA VAL A 1084 85.77 30.47 -1.73
C VAL A 1084 85.09 29.18 -2.19
N GLU A 1085 85.61 28.01 -1.77
CA GLU A 1085 84.99 26.69 -2.02
C GLU A 1085 83.92 26.28 -0.98
N GLU A 1086 83.88 26.91 0.21
CA GLU A 1086 82.73 26.89 1.13
C GLU A 1086 81.65 27.90 0.71
#